data_AF-A0A4S8F8X1-F1
#
_entry.id   AF-A0A4S8F8X1-F1
#
_cell.length_a   1.000
_cell.length_b   1.000
_cell.length_c   1.000
_cell.angle_alpha   90.00
_cell.angle_beta   90.00
_cell.angle_gamma   90.00
#
_symmetry.space_group_name_H-M   'P 1'
#
loop_
_entity.id
_entity.type
_entity.pdbx_description
1 polymer ?
#
loop_
_entity_poly.entity_id
_entity_poly.type
_entity_poly.pdbx_seq_one_letter_code
_entity_poly.pdbx_strand_id
1 'polypeptide(L)'
;METNLMKYPVHFKPLLLAASICSAFALTACGSDAEHGTEKPSTGAVDLAECCTPGDANFPKVGGNLGNQNYSTLAAVTSANVSQLGATWLNRIEGGITTGTNQSTPVVVDGVIFIESALGNLIAVDGKTGVTKWRWETPHGVITRRGVAVAKDLGLVYTLAGGNRLVALDMASGAVKWTKQYPGRDEAGFVGGVQKVALVYHDKRLYIGTNDGSRGAAFSADAETGEVLTTFWGVPDIGERGADTWGDAPMEKRTGATPWIHPAVDPELGMVYWTFGNVRGGSSQDGSSRPGMNLFANSIVALDLKTGEYKWHFQSVHHDIWDMDNVMSPVLADVKIAGVDRKVVIYGSKTGMFYILDRKDGSAPLGIDEVPVKQDARQATWPTQPMPRQGAWTETCVVDSPLGGAIPGAPNRAIPNYKLGCLFDPHWDEPVLSFPGHGGGANWAHMSFSPDTSLVYTGYGNVGAAHSLSEASNGLRPPGTYMTGGVVAVDVKTNIVKWNKPLPYSVAHGNGILTTASNLLLIGQPDGNLLIMDARDGNELWRFQTGAAISASPITYEIDGEQYFAAYAGGTSIPYGDSAPRGDYLWAFKVGGQLPPAATPKPPVVRRPVSGSAVDGAALPTPNTVFLGRVQNRDNTPGAEESTAVNAMTPTWMQVPVNTTVTFTNPEGNANIHCASQFFEGVFNFKLAPGESAQYTFTQAGEYFYNDCHSPRPTGKIVVTQGAN
;
A
#
# COMPACT_ATOMS: atom_id res chain seq x y z
N MET A 1 60.22 -6.15 -2.73
CA MET A 1 61.57 -5.63 -2.47
C MET A 1 61.52 -4.12 -2.61
N GLU A 2 61.48 -3.45 -1.46
CA GLU A 2 62.00 -2.10 -1.16
C GLU A 2 63.10 -1.62 -2.11
N THR A 3 63.12 -0.38 -2.63
CA THR A 3 63.50 0.92 -2.02
C THR A 3 63.77 1.90 -3.21
N ASN A 4 63.83 3.23 -3.16
CA ASN A 4 63.99 4.22 -2.11
C ASN A 4 63.62 5.63 -2.63
N LEU A 5 63.27 6.51 -1.70
CA LEU A 5 63.00 7.94 -1.84
C LEU A 5 64.28 8.81 -1.88
N MET A 6 64.12 10.07 -2.31
CA MET A 6 64.26 11.31 -1.49
C MET A 6 65.21 12.44 -1.99
N LYS A 7 64.64 13.68 -2.00
CA LYS A 7 65.16 15.01 -1.52
C LYS A 7 65.35 16.21 -2.49
N TYR A 8 64.64 17.30 -2.11
CA TYR A 8 64.60 18.76 -2.38
C TYR A 8 65.92 19.56 -2.16
N PRO A 9 66.00 20.94 -2.13
CA PRO A 9 65.22 22.11 -2.67
C PRO A 9 66.08 23.31 -3.24
N VAL A 10 65.44 24.45 -3.59
CA VAL A 10 65.71 25.88 -3.16
C VAL A 10 65.58 26.97 -4.27
N HIS A 11 64.93 28.09 -3.88
CA HIS A 11 64.56 29.36 -4.54
C HIS A 11 65.70 30.28 -5.07
N PHE A 12 65.37 31.26 -5.94
CA PHE A 12 65.58 32.72 -5.74
C PHE A 12 64.90 33.60 -6.83
N LYS A 13 64.40 34.79 -6.44
CA LYS A 13 63.82 35.92 -7.24
C LYS A 13 64.92 36.93 -7.66
N PRO A 14 64.70 37.88 -8.62
CA PRO A 14 64.26 39.25 -8.25
C PRO A 14 63.40 40.04 -9.28
N LEU A 15 62.85 41.16 -8.75
CA LEU A 15 62.06 42.27 -9.32
C LEU A 15 62.78 43.14 -10.39
N LEU A 16 62.01 43.85 -11.24
CA LEU A 16 62.19 45.29 -11.51
C LEU A 16 60.98 45.91 -12.28
N LEU A 17 60.91 47.24 -12.25
CA LEU A 17 59.75 48.14 -12.21
C LEU A 17 59.66 49.06 -13.45
N ALA A 18 58.50 49.74 -13.62
CA ALA A 18 58.25 51.02 -14.32
C ALA A 18 58.08 51.01 -15.87
N ALA A 19 57.31 51.89 -16.53
CA ALA A 19 56.18 52.79 -16.21
C ALA A 19 55.62 53.35 -17.54
N SER A 20 54.31 53.67 -17.57
CA SER A 20 53.69 54.88 -18.14
C SER A 20 53.55 55.19 -19.66
N ILE A 21 52.29 55.53 -20.02
CA ILE A 21 51.77 56.63 -20.88
C ILE A 21 51.10 56.31 -22.26
N CYS A 22 49.77 56.54 -22.24
CA CYS A 22 48.86 57.24 -23.18
C CYS A 22 48.49 56.78 -24.60
N SER A 23 47.15 56.70 -24.77
CA SER A 23 46.30 57.29 -25.84
C SER A 23 45.96 56.51 -27.12
N ALA A 24 44.75 55.94 -27.08
CA ALA A 24 43.62 56.01 -28.04
C ALA A 24 43.87 55.85 -29.56
N PHE A 25 43.25 54.82 -30.18
CA PHE A 25 42.01 54.94 -30.98
C PHE A 25 41.58 53.58 -31.60
N ALA A 26 40.25 53.42 -31.67
CA ALA A 26 39.43 52.65 -32.64
C ALA A 26 39.49 51.11 -32.74
N LEU A 27 38.40 50.51 -32.22
CA LEU A 27 37.58 49.42 -32.77
C LEU A 27 38.07 48.71 -34.06
N THR A 28 38.24 47.38 -34.03
CA THR A 28 37.19 46.37 -34.33
C THR A 28 37.75 44.96 -34.14
N ALA A 29 36.87 44.04 -33.76
CA ALA A 29 37.15 42.73 -33.19
C ALA A 29 37.67 41.68 -34.19
N CYS A 30 38.58 40.83 -33.70
CA CYS A 30 38.64 39.39 -34.01
C CYS A 30 39.54 38.66 -32.99
N GLY A 31 38.92 37.81 -32.17
CA GLY A 31 39.42 36.50 -31.71
C GLY A 31 40.71 36.41 -30.87
N SER A 32 40.54 36.08 -29.58
CA SER A 32 41.20 34.92 -28.95
C SER A 32 40.70 34.72 -27.51
N ASP A 33 40.01 33.60 -27.31
CA ASP A 33 40.02 32.71 -26.15
C ASP A 33 40.15 33.32 -24.74
N ALA A 34 39.00 33.50 -24.11
CA ALA A 34 38.87 33.40 -22.66
C ALA A 34 38.03 32.16 -22.36
N GLU A 35 38.63 31.20 -21.66
CA GLU A 35 38.01 30.02 -21.11
C GLU A 35 36.69 30.38 -20.41
N HIS A 36 35.57 30.00 -21.03
CA HIS A 36 34.30 29.92 -20.34
C HIS A 36 34.38 28.74 -19.38
N GLY A 37 34.62 29.05 -18.10
CA GLY A 37 34.14 28.19 -17.02
C GLY A 37 32.65 28.02 -17.23
N THR A 38 32.25 26.80 -17.57
CA THR A 38 30.84 26.42 -17.62
C THR A 38 30.30 26.52 -16.20
N GLU A 39 29.56 27.60 -15.90
CA GLU A 39 28.63 27.62 -14.77
C GLU A 39 27.73 26.39 -14.93
N LYS A 40 27.75 25.52 -13.91
CA LYS A 40 26.72 24.49 -13.76
C LYS A 40 25.37 25.20 -13.73
N PRO A 41 24.34 24.71 -14.45
CA PRO A 41 23.00 25.27 -14.33
C PRO A 41 22.60 25.27 -12.86
N SER A 42 22.10 26.40 -12.38
CA SER A 42 21.48 26.46 -11.06
C SER A 42 20.34 25.46 -11.00
N THR A 43 20.19 24.82 -9.85
CA THR A 43 19.14 23.87 -9.49
C THR A 43 17.78 24.57 -9.51
N GLY A 44 17.22 24.74 -10.71
CA GLY A 44 15.83 25.17 -10.91
C GLY A 44 14.90 24.01 -10.58
N ALA A 45 13.95 24.25 -9.68
CA ALA A 45 12.97 23.27 -9.25
C ALA A 45 12.21 22.62 -10.42
N VAL A 46 11.83 21.35 -10.25
CA VAL A 46 11.07 20.57 -11.23
C VAL A 46 9.79 21.31 -11.64
N ASP A 47 9.78 21.83 -12.86
CA ASP A 47 8.55 22.18 -13.56
C ASP A 47 7.87 20.86 -13.97
N LEU A 48 6.71 20.56 -13.38
CA LEU A 48 5.89 19.37 -13.71
C LEU A 48 5.18 19.56 -15.05
N ALA A 49 5.91 19.99 -16.08
CA ALA A 49 5.42 20.26 -17.42
C ALA A 49 5.13 18.96 -18.20
N GLU A 50 5.86 17.89 -17.92
CA GLU A 50 5.66 16.57 -18.54
C GLU A 50 5.24 15.53 -17.49
N CYS A 51 4.59 14.45 -17.94
CA CYS A 51 4.15 13.37 -17.04
C CYS A 51 5.33 12.82 -16.22
N CYS A 52 6.45 12.66 -16.90
CA CYS A 52 7.43 11.65 -16.57
C CYS A 52 8.79 12.26 -16.24
N THR A 53 8.86 13.60 -16.06
CA THR A 53 10.01 14.30 -15.49
C THR A 53 10.30 13.73 -14.09
N PRO A 54 11.41 13.02 -13.87
CA PRO A 54 11.70 12.43 -12.57
C PRO A 54 11.98 13.49 -11.50
N GLY A 55 11.81 13.11 -10.23
CA GLY A 55 12.26 13.94 -9.12
C GLY A 55 13.79 14.00 -9.05
N ASP A 56 14.33 15.20 -8.98
CA ASP A 56 15.76 15.49 -8.81
C ASP A 56 16.04 15.91 -7.36
N ALA A 57 16.46 17.15 -7.12
CA ALA A 57 16.51 17.79 -5.82
C ALA A 57 15.15 17.81 -5.08
N ASN A 58 14.03 17.68 -5.80
CA ASN A 58 12.69 17.65 -5.20
C ASN A 58 12.03 16.27 -5.28
N PHE A 59 11.06 16.07 -4.40
CA PHE A 59 10.07 15.00 -4.49
C PHE A 59 8.68 15.66 -4.51
N PRO A 60 8.27 16.23 -5.66
CA PRO A 60 7.29 17.32 -5.69
C PRO A 60 5.85 16.88 -5.40
N LYS A 61 5.54 15.59 -5.52
CA LYS A 61 4.25 15.04 -5.11
C LYS A 61 4.33 13.59 -4.66
N VAL A 62 3.28 13.12 -4.03
CA VAL A 62 3.05 11.68 -3.76
C VAL A 62 3.16 10.90 -5.08
N GLY A 63 3.99 9.85 -5.13
CA GLY A 63 4.28 9.10 -6.36
C GLY A 63 5.38 9.72 -7.25
N GLY A 64 6.10 10.74 -6.78
CA GLY A 64 7.27 11.33 -7.45
C GLY A 64 6.91 12.37 -8.50
N ASN A 65 6.34 11.95 -9.63
CA ASN A 65 6.01 12.80 -10.79
C ASN A 65 4.58 12.55 -11.29
N LEU A 66 4.07 13.35 -12.23
CA LEU A 66 2.68 13.26 -12.72
C LEU A 66 2.31 11.87 -13.28
N GLY A 67 3.28 11.10 -13.76
CA GLY A 67 3.14 9.72 -14.21
C GLY A 67 3.23 8.65 -13.10
N ASN A 68 3.36 9.05 -11.84
CA ASN A 68 3.45 8.18 -10.66
C ASN A 68 4.61 7.17 -10.69
N GLN A 69 5.72 7.49 -11.34
CA GLN A 69 6.84 6.55 -11.49
C GLN A 69 7.61 6.30 -10.19
N ASN A 70 7.41 7.15 -9.17
CA ASN A 70 8.08 7.05 -7.87
C ASN A 70 9.59 6.74 -8.01
N TYR A 71 10.23 7.47 -8.93
CA TYR A 71 11.61 7.30 -9.37
C TYR A 71 12.36 8.63 -9.28
N SER A 72 13.62 8.57 -8.90
CA SER A 72 14.51 9.72 -8.83
C SER A 72 15.75 9.55 -9.70
N THR A 73 16.20 10.64 -10.32
CA THR A 73 17.46 10.70 -11.06
C THR A 73 18.69 10.85 -10.16
N LEU A 74 18.51 11.10 -8.86
CA LEU A 74 19.63 11.24 -7.94
C LEU A 74 20.41 9.92 -7.80
N ALA A 75 21.73 10.01 -7.95
CA ALA A 75 22.63 8.87 -8.00
C ALA A 75 23.91 9.05 -7.16
N ALA A 76 23.93 10.00 -6.22
CA ALA A 76 25.08 10.20 -5.32
C ALA A 76 25.25 9.02 -4.34
N VAL A 77 24.15 8.39 -3.94
CA VAL A 77 24.15 7.11 -3.23
C VAL A 77 24.01 5.96 -4.22
N THR A 78 24.90 4.98 -4.14
CA THR A 78 25.02 3.84 -5.05
C THR A 78 25.30 2.56 -4.25
N SER A 79 25.26 1.40 -4.89
CA SER A 79 25.65 0.14 -4.23
C SER A 79 27.09 0.14 -3.70
N ALA A 80 27.99 0.98 -4.25
CA ALA A 80 29.37 1.09 -3.81
C ALA A 80 29.56 1.86 -2.48
N ASN A 81 28.64 2.76 -2.14
CA ASN A 81 28.75 3.61 -0.94
C ASN A 81 27.53 3.54 -0.01
N VAL A 82 26.50 2.77 -0.34
CA VAL A 82 25.29 2.63 0.51
C VAL A 82 25.60 2.08 1.90
N SER A 83 26.70 1.32 2.07
CA SER A 83 27.18 0.88 3.39
C SER A 83 27.62 2.03 4.30
N GLN A 84 27.88 3.22 3.74
CA GLN A 84 28.23 4.44 4.47
C GLN A 84 27.00 5.31 4.77
N LEU A 85 25.80 4.88 4.34
CA LEU A 85 24.56 5.58 4.63
C LEU A 85 24.21 5.42 6.11
N GLY A 86 23.87 6.53 6.76
CA GLY A 86 23.38 6.55 8.14
C GLY A 86 22.36 7.64 8.37
N ALA A 87 21.62 7.55 9.48
CA ALA A 87 20.66 8.58 9.85
C ALA A 87 21.37 9.89 10.21
N THR A 88 20.82 11.02 9.79
CA THR A 88 21.40 12.35 10.02
C THR A 88 20.54 13.23 10.92
N TRP A 89 19.22 13.04 10.90
CA TRP A 89 18.30 13.63 11.86
C TRP A 89 17.07 12.75 12.03
N LEU A 90 16.40 12.92 13.18
CA LEU A 90 15.10 12.34 13.52
C LEU A 90 14.21 13.47 14.03
N ASN A 91 13.03 13.63 13.44
CA ASN A 91 11.97 14.48 13.96
C ASN A 91 10.83 13.61 14.52
N ARG A 92 10.36 13.96 15.72
CA ARG A 92 9.13 13.43 16.32
C ARG A 92 7.99 14.39 16.00
N ILE A 93 7.35 14.19 14.85
CA ILE A 93 6.45 15.19 14.25
C ILE A 93 5.19 15.44 15.10
N GLU A 94 4.89 14.52 16.03
CA GLU A 94 3.80 14.61 16.99
C GLU A 94 4.26 14.78 18.44
N GLY A 95 5.52 15.19 18.66
CA GLY A 95 6.04 15.40 20.01
C GLY A 95 6.13 14.12 20.84
N GLY A 96 6.14 12.94 20.21
CA GLY A 96 6.21 11.63 20.85
C GLY A 96 4.86 10.91 21.01
N ILE A 97 3.76 11.45 20.45
CA ILE A 97 2.47 10.74 20.44
C ILE A 97 2.49 9.66 19.35
N THR A 98 2.44 8.39 19.76
CA THR A 98 2.63 7.23 18.88
C THR A 98 1.34 6.42 18.66
N THR A 99 0.21 7.12 18.50
CA THR A 99 -1.11 6.51 18.27
C THR A 99 -1.57 6.68 16.82
N GLY A 100 -2.55 5.87 16.42
CA GLY A 100 -3.11 5.91 15.07
C GLY A 100 -2.30 5.11 14.04
N THR A 101 -2.62 5.33 12.76
CA THR A 101 -2.01 4.62 11.64
C THR A 101 -1.67 5.61 10.55
N ASN A 102 -0.49 5.48 9.95
CA ASN A 102 -0.08 6.36 8.87
C ASN A 102 -0.20 5.70 7.50
N GLN A 103 -0.66 6.46 6.51
CA GLN A 103 -0.61 6.11 5.09
C GLN A 103 -0.05 7.26 4.23
N SER A 104 0.42 8.34 4.86
CA SER A 104 0.90 9.52 4.16
C SER A 104 2.33 9.35 3.69
N THR A 105 2.55 9.55 2.40
CA THR A 105 3.88 9.73 1.80
C THR A 105 4.29 11.20 1.93
N PRO A 106 5.48 11.52 2.46
CA PRO A 106 5.96 12.90 2.50
C PRO A 106 6.28 13.42 1.10
N VAL A 107 6.27 14.74 0.94
CA VAL A 107 6.70 15.42 -0.30
C VAL A 107 7.77 16.46 0.03
N VAL A 108 8.72 16.69 -0.88
CA VAL A 108 9.79 17.69 -0.71
C VAL A 108 9.72 18.72 -1.83
N VAL A 109 9.60 19.99 -1.44
CA VAL A 109 9.68 21.14 -2.35
C VAL A 109 10.61 22.19 -1.74
N ASP A 110 11.63 22.58 -2.49
CA ASP A 110 12.64 23.57 -2.11
C ASP A 110 13.27 23.28 -0.73
N GLY A 111 13.62 22.01 -0.50
CA GLY A 111 14.25 21.54 0.74
C GLY A 111 13.31 21.48 1.95
N VAL A 112 12.01 21.73 1.80
CA VAL A 112 11.01 21.58 2.86
C VAL A 112 10.20 20.31 2.65
N ILE A 113 10.15 19.46 3.68
CA ILE A 113 9.32 18.26 3.72
C ILE A 113 7.94 18.64 4.26
N PHE A 114 6.88 18.30 3.52
CA PHE A 114 5.49 18.39 3.99
C PHE A 114 4.97 16.98 4.25
N ILE A 115 4.39 16.77 5.44
CA ILE A 115 3.90 15.45 5.86
C ILE A 115 2.64 15.53 6.71
N GLU A 116 1.69 14.65 6.41
CA GLU A 116 0.50 14.44 7.23
C GLU A 116 0.77 13.36 8.28
N SER A 117 0.40 13.60 9.54
CA SER A 117 0.56 12.63 10.61
C SER A 117 -0.64 11.69 10.75
N ALA A 118 -0.45 10.62 11.52
CA ALA A 118 -1.52 9.72 11.96
C ALA A 118 -2.63 10.42 12.77
N LEU A 119 -2.37 11.62 13.33
CA LEU A 119 -3.33 12.37 14.15
C LEU A 119 -4.15 13.40 13.36
N GLY A 120 -4.00 13.48 12.04
CA GLY A 120 -4.77 14.46 11.27
C GLY A 120 -4.06 15.80 11.05
N ASN A 121 -2.83 15.98 11.54
CA ASN A 121 -2.09 17.25 11.39
C ASN A 121 -1.29 17.28 10.08
N LEU A 122 -0.95 18.49 9.63
CA LEU A 122 0.02 18.73 8.55
C LEU A 122 1.23 19.47 9.13
N ILE A 123 2.43 18.97 8.84
CA ILE A 123 3.68 19.48 9.38
C ILE A 123 4.62 19.81 8.22
N ALA A 124 5.27 20.97 8.31
CA ALA A 124 6.42 21.31 7.47
C ALA A 124 7.71 21.17 8.27
N VAL A 125 8.68 20.45 7.72
CA VAL A 125 9.97 20.16 8.34
C VAL A 125 11.08 20.60 7.40
N ASP A 126 12.09 21.28 7.91
CA ASP A 126 13.30 21.59 7.18
C ASP A 126 14.05 20.29 6.83
N GLY A 127 14.20 19.99 5.54
CA GLY A 127 14.75 18.71 5.08
C GLY A 127 16.23 18.53 5.37
N LYS A 128 16.97 19.60 5.66
CA LYS A 128 18.40 19.54 5.98
C LYS A 128 18.64 19.27 7.47
N THR A 129 17.88 19.95 8.33
CA THR A 129 18.09 19.97 9.78
C THR A 129 17.12 19.11 10.56
N GLY A 130 15.98 18.76 9.95
CA GLY A 130 14.88 18.09 10.63
C GLY A 130 14.08 19.01 11.57
N VAL A 131 14.29 20.33 11.55
CA VAL A 131 13.55 21.28 12.41
C VAL A 131 12.13 21.49 11.88
N THR A 132 11.12 21.37 12.74
CA THR A 132 9.74 21.72 12.40
C THR A 132 9.63 23.23 12.14
N LYS A 133 9.22 23.61 10.93
CA LYS A 133 9.03 25.02 10.54
C LYS A 133 7.68 25.53 11.01
N TRP A 134 6.64 24.74 10.77
CA TRP A 134 5.28 25.00 11.25
C TRP A 134 4.49 23.70 11.34
N ARG A 135 3.39 23.75 12.08
CA ARG A 135 2.44 22.67 12.24
C ARG A 135 1.03 23.24 12.20
N TRP A 136 0.20 22.69 11.32
CA TRP A 136 -1.23 22.92 11.30
C TRP A 136 -1.93 21.76 12.01
N GLU A 137 -2.60 22.07 13.10
CA GLU A 137 -3.42 21.10 13.82
C GLU A 137 -4.83 21.08 13.25
N THR A 138 -5.34 19.90 12.91
CA THR A 138 -6.67 19.80 12.32
C THR A 138 -7.74 20.12 13.37
N PRO A 139 -8.61 21.13 13.14
CA PRO A 139 -9.76 21.38 14.01
C PRO A 139 -10.96 20.48 13.65
N HIS A 140 -10.81 19.56 12.68
CA HIS A 140 -11.90 18.80 12.09
C HIS A 140 -11.85 17.30 12.42
N GLY A 141 -11.06 16.91 13.41
CA GLY A 141 -10.90 15.52 13.84
C GLY A 141 -9.95 14.72 12.93
N VAL A 142 -9.72 13.47 13.34
CA VAL A 142 -8.72 12.58 12.73
C VAL A 142 -9.34 11.81 11.57
N ILE A 143 -8.71 11.92 10.40
CA ILE A 143 -9.01 11.08 9.24
C ILE A 143 -7.72 10.47 8.69
N THR A 144 -7.83 9.28 8.09
CA THR A 144 -6.74 8.69 7.30
C THR A 144 -6.53 9.49 6.02
N ARG A 145 -5.27 9.78 5.67
CA ARG A 145 -4.87 10.53 4.48
C ARG A 145 -3.61 9.92 3.87
N ARG A 146 -3.33 10.21 2.60
CA ARG A 146 -2.24 9.57 1.85
C ARG A 146 -1.20 10.55 1.31
N GLY A 147 -1.18 11.77 1.82
CA GLY A 147 -0.21 12.80 1.47
C GLY A 147 -0.85 14.03 0.85
N VAL A 148 -0.12 15.13 0.94
CA VAL A 148 -0.52 16.46 0.46
C VAL A 148 -0.28 16.65 -1.03
N ALA A 149 -0.89 17.69 -1.59
CA ALA A 149 -0.45 18.30 -2.83
C ALA A 149 0.22 19.66 -2.55
N VAL A 150 1.27 20.00 -3.29
CA VAL A 150 1.95 21.29 -3.20
C VAL A 150 1.81 22.03 -4.54
N ALA A 151 1.37 23.28 -4.48
CA ALA A 151 1.35 24.22 -5.61
C ALA A 151 2.38 25.31 -5.35
N LYS A 152 3.62 25.10 -5.82
CA LYS A 152 4.74 26.02 -5.59
C LYS A 152 4.47 27.39 -6.22
N ASP A 153 3.93 27.41 -7.43
CA ASP A 153 3.56 28.61 -8.18
C ASP A 153 2.49 29.45 -7.48
N LEU A 154 1.65 28.83 -6.65
CA LEU A 154 0.65 29.52 -5.81
C LEU A 154 1.14 29.77 -4.38
N GLY A 155 2.26 29.16 -3.96
CA GLY A 155 2.72 29.18 -2.57
C GLY A 155 1.79 28.46 -1.61
N LEU A 156 1.11 27.40 -2.07
CA LEU A 156 0.08 26.68 -1.32
C LEU A 156 0.41 25.19 -1.12
N VAL A 157 -0.03 24.65 0.01
CA VAL A 157 -0.09 23.21 0.28
C VAL A 157 -1.52 22.81 0.64
N TYR A 158 -1.99 21.69 0.10
CA TYR A 158 -3.36 21.22 0.25
C TYR A 158 -3.42 19.92 1.03
N THR A 159 -4.37 19.84 1.94
CA THR A 159 -4.70 18.63 2.72
C THR A 159 -6.21 18.46 2.78
N LEU A 160 -6.63 17.27 3.20
CA LEU A 160 -8.03 16.92 3.41
C LEU A 160 -8.31 16.84 4.90
N ALA A 161 -9.53 17.19 5.30
CA ALA A 161 -9.94 17.21 6.70
C ALA A 161 -11.36 16.64 6.89
N GLY A 162 -11.69 16.30 8.14
CA GLY A 162 -12.99 15.73 8.50
C GLY A 162 -14.18 16.59 8.06
N GLY A 163 -15.31 15.93 7.78
CA GLY A 163 -16.51 16.58 7.24
C GLY A 163 -16.42 16.94 5.76
N ASN A 164 -15.66 16.16 4.98
CA ASN A 164 -15.50 16.31 3.53
C ASN A 164 -14.85 17.64 3.09
N ARG A 165 -13.76 18.03 3.77
CA ARG A 165 -13.11 19.35 3.57
C ARG A 165 -11.80 19.25 2.81
N LEU A 166 -11.60 20.20 1.89
CA LEU A 166 -10.33 20.53 1.27
C LEU A 166 -9.80 21.82 1.92
N VAL A 167 -8.56 21.79 2.39
CA VAL A 167 -7.92 22.90 3.10
C VAL A 167 -6.68 23.33 2.34
N ALA A 168 -6.60 24.62 2.01
CA ALA A 168 -5.39 25.23 1.45
C ALA A 168 -4.67 26.03 2.53
N LEU A 169 -3.37 25.77 2.66
CA LEU A 169 -2.49 26.38 3.63
C LEU A 169 -1.37 27.11 2.92
N ASP A 170 -0.95 28.23 3.47
CA ASP A 170 0.25 28.95 3.08
C ASP A 170 1.47 28.04 3.23
N MET A 171 2.23 27.83 2.17
CA MET A 171 3.38 26.92 2.17
C MET A 171 4.47 27.35 3.17
N ALA A 172 4.65 28.66 3.37
CA ALA A 172 5.71 29.20 4.22
C ALA A 172 5.35 29.21 5.71
N SER A 173 4.08 29.48 6.04
CA SER A 173 3.64 29.71 7.43
C SER A 173 2.67 28.67 7.98
N GLY A 174 2.05 27.85 7.13
CA GLY A 174 0.98 26.93 7.54
C GLY A 174 -0.33 27.61 7.89
N ALA A 175 -0.48 28.91 7.59
CA ALA A 175 -1.73 29.62 7.81
C ALA A 175 -2.80 29.18 6.81
N VAL A 176 -4.02 28.89 7.28
CA VAL A 176 -5.15 28.55 6.40
C VAL A 176 -5.46 29.75 5.50
N LYS A 177 -5.47 29.51 4.18
CA LYS A 177 -5.86 30.51 3.17
C LYS A 177 -7.33 30.40 2.85
N TRP A 178 -7.82 29.17 2.68
CA TRP A 178 -9.22 28.88 2.51
C TRP A 178 -9.53 27.43 2.88
N THR A 179 -10.81 27.17 3.16
CA THR A 179 -11.34 25.82 3.39
C THR A 179 -12.62 25.68 2.57
N LYS A 180 -12.69 24.64 1.74
CA LYS A 180 -13.90 24.25 1.01
C LYS A 180 -14.47 23.00 1.64
N GLN A 181 -15.76 23.04 2.00
CA GLN A 181 -16.50 21.86 2.43
C GLN A 181 -17.38 21.37 1.28
N TYR A 182 -17.19 20.11 0.87
CA TYR A 182 -18.07 19.43 -0.07
C TYR A 182 -19.27 18.81 0.66
N PRO A 183 -20.38 18.51 -0.03
CA PRO A 183 -21.56 17.92 0.60
C PRO A 183 -21.22 16.65 1.40
N GLY A 184 -21.89 16.46 2.52
CA GLY A 184 -21.83 15.25 3.34
C GLY A 184 -22.63 14.08 2.76
N ARG A 185 -22.51 12.89 3.37
CA ARG A 185 -23.16 11.65 2.90
C ARG A 185 -24.67 11.78 2.67
N ASP A 186 -25.34 12.53 3.53
CA ASP A 186 -26.80 12.67 3.54
C ASP A 186 -27.26 13.95 2.80
N GLU A 187 -26.34 14.66 2.16
CA GLU A 187 -26.60 15.92 1.47
C GLU A 187 -26.65 15.72 -0.06
N ALA A 188 -27.49 16.51 -0.72
CA ALA A 188 -27.58 16.51 -2.18
C ALA A 188 -26.23 16.92 -2.80
N GLY A 189 -25.82 16.22 -3.86
CA GLY A 189 -24.53 16.46 -4.52
C GLY A 189 -23.34 15.79 -3.84
N PHE A 190 -23.55 14.83 -2.93
CA PHE A 190 -22.48 14.02 -2.35
C PHE A 190 -21.68 13.27 -3.43
N VAL A 191 -20.43 13.67 -3.62
CA VAL A 191 -19.48 13.07 -4.59
C VAL A 191 -18.78 11.80 -4.07
N GLY A 192 -18.99 11.47 -2.80
CA GLY A 192 -18.18 10.51 -2.04
C GLY A 192 -17.31 11.21 -0.99
N GLY A 193 -16.72 10.42 -0.09
CA GLY A 193 -15.84 10.94 0.97
C GLY A 193 -14.43 11.23 0.44
N VAL A 194 -13.87 12.39 0.76
CA VAL A 194 -12.48 12.78 0.42
C VAL A 194 -11.47 12.34 1.49
N GLN A 195 -11.85 11.43 2.39
CA GLN A 195 -10.89 10.81 3.32
C GLN A 195 -10.22 9.61 2.63
N LYS A 196 -9.06 9.15 3.12
CA LYS A 196 -8.31 8.03 2.53
C LYS A 196 -8.10 8.22 1.01
N VAL A 197 -7.69 9.40 0.56
CA VAL A 197 -7.28 9.69 -0.83
C VAL A 197 -5.99 10.52 -0.80
N ALA A 198 -5.32 10.65 -1.94
CA ALA A 198 -4.24 11.60 -2.16
C ALA A 198 -4.66 12.59 -3.25
N LEU A 199 -4.10 13.81 -3.22
CA LEU A 199 -4.42 14.88 -4.16
C LEU A 199 -3.31 15.02 -5.20
N VAL A 200 -3.67 15.46 -6.41
CA VAL A 200 -2.69 15.87 -7.43
C VAL A 200 -2.97 17.31 -7.82
N TYR A 201 -1.95 18.16 -7.73
CA TYR A 201 -1.97 19.51 -8.28
C TYR A 201 -1.32 19.52 -9.66
N HIS A 202 -1.96 20.17 -10.64
CA HIS A 202 -1.36 20.50 -11.93
C HIS A 202 -2.12 21.66 -12.56
N ASP A 203 -1.40 22.67 -13.05
CA ASP A 203 -1.94 23.82 -13.80
C ASP A 203 -3.18 24.45 -13.15
N LYS A 204 -3.04 24.89 -11.89
CA LYS A 204 -4.12 25.50 -11.08
C LYS A 204 -5.35 24.61 -10.83
N ARG A 205 -5.23 23.31 -11.04
CA ARG A 205 -6.30 22.34 -10.77
C ARG A 205 -5.86 21.29 -9.77
N LEU A 206 -6.78 20.91 -8.90
CA LEU A 206 -6.64 19.80 -7.95
C LEU A 206 -7.48 18.63 -8.41
N TYR A 207 -6.86 17.49 -8.65
CA TYR A 207 -7.53 16.22 -8.96
C TYR A 207 -7.72 15.43 -7.68
N ILE A 208 -8.98 15.14 -7.35
CA ILE A 208 -9.40 14.60 -6.06
C ILE A 208 -10.31 13.39 -6.31
N GLY A 209 -9.90 12.27 -5.71
CA GLY A 209 -10.65 11.04 -5.71
C GLY A 209 -11.63 11.01 -4.53
N THR A 210 -12.44 9.96 -4.45
CA THR A 210 -13.37 9.75 -3.33
C THR A 210 -13.36 8.31 -2.87
N ASN A 211 -13.91 8.09 -1.67
CA ASN A 211 -14.12 6.78 -1.07
C ASN A 211 -15.56 6.66 -0.55
N ASP A 212 -15.95 5.44 -0.15
CA ASP A 212 -17.13 5.15 0.67
C ASP A 212 -18.39 5.99 0.31
N GLY A 213 -19.07 5.66 -0.80
CA GLY A 213 -20.28 6.36 -1.26
C GLY A 213 -21.19 5.54 -2.17
N SER A 214 -22.43 6.02 -2.38
CA SER A 214 -23.39 5.40 -3.32
C SER A 214 -23.01 5.64 -4.78
N ARG A 215 -22.37 6.77 -5.10
CA ARG A 215 -21.75 7.01 -6.41
C ARG A 215 -20.39 7.65 -6.17
N GLY A 216 -19.32 6.86 -6.16
CA GLY A 216 -17.97 7.43 -6.03
C GLY A 216 -17.60 8.24 -7.25
N ALA A 217 -17.08 9.47 -7.08
CA ALA A 217 -16.62 10.31 -8.18
C ALA A 217 -15.12 10.60 -8.13
N ALA A 218 -14.55 10.73 -9.32
CA ALA A 218 -13.31 11.45 -9.56
C ALA A 218 -13.70 12.88 -9.97
N PHE A 219 -13.14 13.88 -9.31
CA PHE A 219 -13.44 15.27 -9.65
C PHE A 219 -12.18 16.12 -9.70
N SER A 220 -12.28 17.26 -10.39
CA SER A 220 -11.28 18.31 -10.31
C SER A 220 -11.85 19.56 -9.65
N ALA A 221 -11.01 20.29 -8.95
CA ALA A 221 -11.34 21.55 -8.30
C ALA A 221 -10.35 22.64 -8.67
N ASP A 222 -10.81 23.89 -8.66
CA ASP A 222 -9.97 25.06 -8.81
C ASP A 222 -9.03 25.20 -7.61
N ALA A 223 -7.74 25.40 -7.85
CA ALA A 223 -6.74 25.43 -6.78
C ALA A 223 -6.75 26.74 -5.98
N GLU A 224 -7.34 27.81 -6.50
CA GLU A 224 -7.41 29.09 -5.78
C GLU A 224 -8.66 29.20 -4.89
N THR A 225 -9.72 28.44 -5.20
CA THR A 225 -11.04 28.54 -4.54
C THR A 225 -11.59 27.23 -3.98
N GLY A 226 -11.13 26.09 -4.47
CA GLY A 226 -11.65 24.76 -4.14
C GLY A 226 -12.97 24.40 -4.83
N GLU A 227 -13.50 25.26 -5.71
CA GLU A 227 -14.75 25.00 -6.44
C GLU A 227 -14.59 23.82 -7.40
N VAL A 228 -15.61 22.96 -7.47
CA VAL A 228 -15.60 21.80 -8.37
C VAL A 228 -15.71 22.29 -9.82
N LEU A 229 -14.80 21.82 -10.66
CA LEU A 229 -14.72 22.17 -12.08
C LEU A 229 -15.28 21.06 -12.97
N THR A 230 -14.96 19.80 -12.67
CA THR A 230 -15.41 18.64 -13.44
C THR A 230 -15.66 17.46 -12.52
N THR A 231 -16.61 16.60 -12.89
CA THR A 231 -16.92 15.38 -12.13
C THR A 231 -17.14 14.23 -13.12
N PHE A 232 -16.57 13.07 -12.80
CA PHE A 232 -16.87 11.81 -13.46
C PHE A 232 -17.30 10.78 -12.39
N TRP A 233 -18.51 10.25 -12.53
CA TRP A 233 -19.07 9.28 -11.60
C TRP A 233 -18.64 7.85 -11.99
N GLY A 234 -18.06 7.13 -11.04
CA GLY A 234 -17.70 5.72 -11.22
C GLY A 234 -18.93 4.83 -11.35
N VAL A 235 -20.00 5.15 -10.61
CA VAL A 235 -21.33 4.54 -10.83
C VAL A 235 -22.14 5.47 -11.74
N PRO A 236 -22.49 5.06 -12.98
CA PRO A 236 -23.27 5.87 -13.90
C PRO A 236 -24.76 5.92 -13.52
N ASP A 237 -25.39 7.05 -13.80
CA ASP A 237 -26.83 7.28 -13.67
C ASP A 237 -27.56 6.70 -14.88
N ILE A 238 -28.89 6.62 -14.79
CA ILE A 238 -29.71 6.21 -15.92
C ILE A 238 -29.46 7.13 -17.12
N GLY A 239 -29.10 6.52 -18.26
CA GLY A 239 -28.78 7.23 -19.51
C GLY A 239 -27.33 7.70 -19.62
N GLU A 240 -26.52 7.61 -18.55
CA GLU A 240 -25.08 7.85 -18.62
C GLU A 240 -24.35 6.64 -19.23
N ARG A 241 -23.14 6.87 -19.74
CA ARG A 241 -22.32 5.81 -20.33
C ARG A 241 -22.05 4.70 -19.30
N GLY A 242 -22.24 3.45 -19.71
CA GLY A 242 -22.03 2.28 -18.86
C GLY A 242 -23.23 1.91 -17.99
N ALA A 243 -24.28 2.73 -17.94
CA ALA A 243 -25.49 2.46 -17.16
C ALA A 243 -26.24 1.21 -17.62
N ASP A 244 -26.12 0.86 -18.91
CA ASP A 244 -26.65 -0.35 -19.53
C ASP A 244 -26.00 -1.64 -18.99
N THR A 245 -24.78 -1.54 -18.44
CA THR A 245 -24.05 -2.69 -17.88
C THR A 245 -24.47 -3.09 -16.46
N TRP A 246 -25.45 -2.40 -15.88
CA TRP A 246 -26.04 -2.72 -14.57
C TRP A 246 -27.35 -3.49 -14.67
N GLY A 247 -27.78 -3.83 -15.89
CA GLY A 247 -29.08 -4.46 -16.14
C GLY A 247 -30.21 -3.70 -15.46
N ASP A 248 -31.14 -4.44 -14.86
CA ASP A 248 -32.30 -3.90 -14.16
C ASP A 248 -32.03 -3.52 -12.69
N ALA A 249 -30.75 -3.43 -12.28
CA ALA A 249 -30.40 -3.04 -10.93
C ALA A 249 -30.95 -1.63 -10.62
N PRO A 250 -31.74 -1.46 -9.55
CA PRO A 250 -32.25 -0.15 -9.18
C PRO A 250 -31.11 0.71 -8.60
N MET A 251 -31.25 2.04 -8.64
CA MET A 251 -30.15 2.97 -8.33
C MET A 251 -29.56 2.77 -6.92
N GLU A 252 -30.36 2.39 -5.93
CA GLU A 252 -29.90 2.09 -4.58
C GLU A 252 -29.00 0.84 -4.47
N LYS A 253 -28.99 -0.02 -5.49
CA LYS A 253 -28.08 -1.16 -5.60
C LYS A 253 -26.84 -0.85 -6.42
N ARG A 254 -26.84 0.24 -7.18
CA ARG A 254 -25.66 0.72 -7.91
C ARG A 254 -24.81 1.56 -6.96
N THR A 255 -23.70 0.98 -6.48
CA THR A 255 -22.94 1.53 -5.35
C THR A 255 -21.43 1.31 -5.48
N GLY A 256 -20.62 2.06 -4.74
CA GLY A 256 -19.17 1.93 -4.79
C GLY A 256 -18.57 2.60 -6.03
N ALA A 257 -17.73 1.85 -6.77
CA ALA A 257 -16.88 2.33 -7.87
C ALA A 257 -16.20 3.65 -7.46
N THR A 258 -15.45 3.60 -6.37
CA THR A 258 -14.83 4.79 -5.78
C THR A 258 -13.37 4.89 -6.21
N PRO A 259 -12.90 6.06 -6.72
CA PRO A 259 -11.51 6.25 -7.09
C PRO A 259 -10.71 6.73 -5.88
N TRP A 260 -10.43 5.82 -4.95
CA TRP A 260 -9.90 6.20 -3.64
C TRP A 260 -8.37 6.40 -3.61
N ILE A 261 -7.71 6.40 -4.77
CA ILE A 261 -6.28 6.72 -4.95
C ILE A 261 -6.13 7.83 -5.99
N HIS A 262 -5.03 8.58 -5.92
CA HIS A 262 -4.71 9.66 -6.86
C HIS A 262 -4.48 9.17 -8.30
N PRO A 263 -4.76 10.01 -9.32
CA PRO A 263 -4.63 9.63 -10.71
C PRO A 263 -3.18 9.78 -11.20
N ALA A 264 -2.93 9.36 -12.43
CA ALA A 264 -1.81 9.85 -13.24
C ALA A 264 -2.28 10.96 -14.18
N VAL A 265 -1.39 11.92 -14.46
CA VAL A 265 -1.65 13.05 -15.36
C VAL A 265 -0.63 13.05 -16.49
N ASP A 266 -1.12 13.19 -17.73
CA ASP A 266 -0.30 13.31 -18.93
C ASP A 266 -0.66 14.61 -19.67
N PRO A 267 0.11 15.69 -19.43
CA PRO A 267 -0.10 16.96 -20.09
C PRO A 267 0.12 16.91 -21.61
N GLU A 268 1.01 16.03 -22.10
CA GLU A 268 1.32 15.88 -23.53
C GLU A 268 0.10 15.37 -24.30
N LEU A 269 -0.59 14.38 -23.74
CA LEU A 269 -1.81 13.83 -24.33
C LEU A 269 -3.09 14.57 -23.89
N GLY A 270 -2.98 15.52 -22.95
CA GLY A 270 -4.13 16.21 -22.37
C GLY A 270 -5.08 15.25 -21.65
N MET A 271 -4.55 14.27 -20.93
CA MET A 271 -5.34 13.23 -20.25
C MET A 271 -5.03 13.09 -18.76
N VAL A 272 -6.05 12.68 -18.00
CA VAL A 272 -5.94 12.19 -16.62
C VAL A 272 -6.48 10.77 -16.55
N TYR A 273 -5.76 9.88 -15.87
CA TYR A 273 -6.08 8.46 -15.75
C TYR A 273 -6.49 8.14 -14.33
N TRP A 274 -7.77 7.82 -14.15
CA TRP A 274 -8.35 7.44 -12.88
C TRP A 274 -8.56 5.94 -12.81
N THR A 275 -8.31 5.35 -11.66
CA THR A 275 -8.66 3.96 -11.37
C THR A 275 -9.82 3.94 -10.39
N PHE A 276 -10.80 3.07 -10.64
CA PHE A 276 -12.03 2.94 -9.87
C PHE A 276 -12.08 1.59 -9.19
N GLY A 277 -12.40 1.58 -7.90
CA GLY A 277 -12.46 0.38 -7.07
C GLY A 277 -13.72 -0.47 -7.29
N ASN A 278 -14.00 -1.31 -6.30
CA ASN A 278 -15.06 -2.30 -6.36
C ASN A 278 -16.49 -1.73 -6.26
N VAL A 279 -17.48 -2.56 -6.60
CA VAL A 279 -18.88 -2.32 -6.26
C VAL A 279 -19.08 -2.63 -4.77
N ARG A 280 -19.66 -1.68 -4.01
CA ARG A 280 -19.86 -1.87 -2.56
C ARG A 280 -21.05 -1.07 -2.01
N GLY A 281 -22.14 -1.78 -1.74
CA GLY A 281 -23.40 -1.25 -1.22
C GLY A 281 -23.74 -1.76 0.19
N GLY A 282 -22.73 -1.86 1.05
CA GLY A 282 -22.81 -2.48 2.39
C GLY A 282 -22.07 -3.81 2.49
N SER A 283 -21.98 -4.55 1.38
CA SER A 283 -21.13 -5.73 1.21
C SER A 283 -20.50 -5.70 -0.18
N SER A 284 -19.26 -6.16 -0.30
CA SER A 284 -18.63 -6.42 -1.60
C SER A 284 -18.79 -7.86 -2.07
N GLN A 285 -19.48 -8.69 -1.29
CA GLN A 285 -19.65 -10.14 -1.54
C GLN A 285 -20.99 -10.53 -2.20
N ASP A 286 -21.94 -9.60 -2.28
CA ASP A 286 -23.28 -9.87 -2.84
C ASP A 286 -23.44 -9.17 -4.20
N GLY A 287 -23.53 -9.98 -5.26
CA GLY A 287 -23.80 -9.60 -6.64
C GLY A 287 -25.26 -9.81 -7.08
N SER A 288 -26.06 -10.51 -6.28
CA SER A 288 -27.37 -11.05 -6.67
C SER A 288 -28.39 -10.01 -7.13
N SER A 289 -28.25 -8.76 -6.68
CA SER A 289 -29.16 -7.64 -6.99
C SER A 289 -28.59 -6.63 -8.00
N ARG A 290 -27.47 -6.94 -8.64
CA ARG A 290 -26.76 -6.05 -9.57
C ARG A 290 -26.20 -6.78 -10.80
N PRO A 291 -27.05 -7.40 -11.63
CA PRO A 291 -26.59 -8.17 -12.78
C PRO A 291 -25.76 -7.31 -13.76
N GLY A 292 -24.93 -7.98 -14.56
CA GLY A 292 -24.10 -7.34 -15.59
C GLY A 292 -22.70 -6.96 -15.10
N MET A 293 -21.92 -6.30 -15.96
CA MET A 293 -20.51 -5.99 -15.72
C MET A 293 -20.27 -4.92 -14.64
N ASN A 294 -21.27 -4.07 -14.37
CA ASN A 294 -21.25 -3.00 -13.37
C ASN A 294 -20.17 -1.91 -13.63
N LEU A 295 -20.08 -1.39 -14.87
CA LEU A 295 -19.15 -0.30 -15.19
C LEU A 295 -19.47 0.98 -14.40
N PHE A 296 -18.50 1.74 -13.93
CA PHE A 296 -17.06 1.65 -14.15
C PHE A 296 -16.30 1.06 -12.95
N ALA A 297 -16.91 0.16 -12.18
CA ALA A 297 -16.19 -0.53 -11.11
C ALA A 297 -15.01 -1.32 -11.68
N ASN A 298 -13.92 -1.42 -10.90
CA ASN A 298 -12.68 -2.13 -11.24
C ASN A 298 -12.12 -1.75 -12.62
N SER A 299 -12.19 -0.47 -12.95
CA SER A 299 -11.79 0.06 -14.25
C SER A 299 -10.73 1.14 -14.12
N ILE A 300 -9.84 1.21 -15.11
CA ILE A 300 -9.11 2.44 -15.42
C ILE A 300 -9.91 3.23 -16.46
N VAL A 301 -10.04 4.54 -16.25
CA VAL A 301 -10.75 5.47 -17.12
C VAL A 301 -9.84 6.64 -17.44
N ALA A 302 -9.65 6.91 -18.73
CA ALA A 302 -8.99 8.10 -19.21
C ALA A 302 -10.01 9.20 -19.51
N LEU A 303 -9.76 10.38 -18.95
CA LEU A 303 -10.57 11.57 -19.13
C LEU A 303 -9.72 12.69 -19.73
N ASP A 304 -10.38 13.59 -20.44
CA ASP A 304 -9.79 14.86 -20.85
C ASP A 304 -9.33 15.65 -19.62
N LEU A 305 -8.08 16.12 -19.65
CA LEU A 305 -7.45 16.78 -18.51
C LEU A 305 -8.18 18.06 -18.08
N LYS A 306 -8.75 18.82 -19.04
CA LYS A 306 -9.37 20.13 -18.78
C LYS A 306 -10.88 20.03 -18.59
N THR A 307 -11.52 19.26 -19.46
CA THR A 307 -12.99 19.19 -19.53
C THR A 307 -13.59 18.04 -18.72
N GLY A 308 -12.78 17.03 -18.35
CA GLY A 308 -13.26 15.83 -17.69
C GLY A 308 -14.06 14.89 -18.59
N GLU A 309 -14.11 15.17 -19.90
CA GLU A 309 -14.82 14.32 -20.86
C GLU A 309 -14.19 12.94 -20.98
N TYR A 310 -15.03 11.91 -21.05
CA TYR A 310 -14.62 10.53 -21.25
C TYR A 310 -13.83 10.34 -22.56
N LYS A 311 -12.70 9.62 -22.51
CA LYS A 311 -11.93 9.21 -23.70
C LYS A 311 -12.00 7.69 -23.94
N TRP A 312 -11.50 6.90 -22.99
CA TRP A 312 -11.49 5.44 -23.07
C TRP A 312 -11.51 4.82 -21.66
N HIS A 313 -11.84 3.53 -21.56
CA HIS A 313 -11.69 2.77 -20.31
C HIS A 313 -11.25 1.33 -20.58
N PHE A 314 -10.73 0.68 -19.55
CA PHE A 314 -10.53 -0.78 -19.49
C PHE A 314 -11.00 -1.29 -18.13
N GLN A 315 -11.88 -2.29 -18.11
CA GLN A 315 -12.34 -2.94 -16.88
C GLN A 315 -11.53 -4.22 -16.63
N SER A 316 -10.98 -4.37 -15.43
CA SER A 316 -10.12 -5.50 -15.04
C SER A 316 -10.83 -6.60 -14.24
N VAL A 317 -12.04 -6.32 -13.74
CA VAL A 317 -12.89 -7.33 -13.08
C VAL A 317 -14.33 -7.08 -13.48
N HIS A 318 -14.93 -8.06 -14.14
CA HIS A 318 -16.35 -8.04 -14.47
C HIS A 318 -17.17 -8.51 -13.28
N HIS A 319 -18.24 -7.80 -12.94
CA HIS A 319 -19.18 -8.21 -11.89
C HIS A 319 -18.48 -8.59 -10.57
N ASP A 320 -17.68 -7.67 -10.02
CA ASP A 320 -16.86 -7.98 -8.85
C ASP A 320 -17.70 -8.33 -7.61
N ILE A 321 -17.45 -9.50 -7.03
CA ILE A 321 -18.01 -9.97 -5.75
C ILE A 321 -16.90 -10.28 -4.72
N TRP A 322 -15.66 -9.85 -4.95
CA TRP A 322 -14.49 -10.27 -4.17
C TRP A 322 -13.75 -9.12 -3.48
N ASP A 323 -14.19 -7.88 -3.64
CA ASP A 323 -13.48 -6.67 -3.18
C ASP A 323 -12.14 -6.48 -3.92
N MET A 324 -12.12 -6.73 -5.22
CA MET A 324 -10.89 -6.78 -6.05
C MET A 324 -10.58 -5.45 -6.73
N ASP A 325 -10.61 -4.36 -5.95
CA ASP A 325 -10.16 -3.02 -6.34
C ASP A 325 -8.77 -3.04 -6.99
N ASN A 326 -8.74 -3.09 -8.32
CA ASN A 326 -7.55 -2.71 -9.07
C ASN A 326 -7.53 -1.17 -9.11
N VAL A 327 -7.01 -0.54 -8.07
CA VAL A 327 -7.14 0.91 -7.85
C VAL A 327 -5.83 1.58 -7.42
N MET A 328 -4.71 0.86 -7.40
CA MET A 328 -3.41 1.53 -7.25
C MET A 328 -3.23 2.63 -8.29
N SER A 329 -2.48 3.66 -7.91
CA SER A 329 -2.19 4.79 -8.78
C SER A 329 -1.57 4.27 -10.08
N PRO A 330 -2.19 4.52 -11.24
CA PRO A 330 -1.67 4.04 -12.50
C PRO A 330 -0.29 4.66 -12.76
N VAL A 331 0.62 3.90 -13.38
CA VAL A 331 1.98 4.37 -13.67
C VAL A 331 2.15 4.56 -15.17
N LEU A 332 2.58 5.75 -15.58
CA LEU A 332 2.87 6.06 -16.98
C LEU A 332 4.33 5.75 -17.28
N ALA A 333 4.57 5.08 -18.39
CA ALA A 333 5.91 4.73 -18.82
C ALA A 333 6.04 4.83 -20.34
N ASP A 334 7.22 5.24 -20.81
CA ASP A 334 7.58 5.20 -22.21
C ASP A 334 8.56 4.05 -22.37
N VAL A 335 8.16 3.02 -23.14
CA VAL A 335 8.91 1.76 -23.28
C VAL A 335 8.89 1.28 -24.72
N LYS A 336 9.85 0.44 -25.08
CA LYS A 336 9.89 -0.22 -26.39
C LYS A 336 9.32 -1.63 -26.29
N ILE A 337 8.14 -1.87 -26.87
CA ILE A 337 7.47 -3.18 -26.92
C ILE A 337 7.60 -3.74 -28.33
N ALA A 338 8.21 -4.92 -28.45
CA ALA A 338 8.46 -5.57 -29.75
C ALA A 338 9.14 -4.64 -30.78
N GLY A 339 10.08 -3.80 -30.33
CA GLY A 339 10.80 -2.83 -31.18
C GLY A 339 10.09 -1.49 -31.40
N VAL A 340 8.81 -1.38 -31.04
CA VAL A 340 7.99 -0.18 -31.25
C VAL A 340 7.95 0.66 -29.96
N ASP A 341 8.19 1.96 -30.07
CA ASP A 341 8.03 2.88 -28.95
C ASP A 341 6.55 3.03 -28.58
N ARG A 342 6.25 2.84 -27.29
CA ARG A 342 4.89 2.84 -26.74
C ARG A 342 4.84 3.74 -25.51
N LYS A 343 3.82 4.59 -25.49
CA LYS A 343 3.40 5.33 -24.32
C LYS A 343 2.38 4.47 -23.59
N VAL A 344 2.77 3.84 -22.50
CA VAL A 344 1.93 2.89 -21.76
C VAL A 344 1.45 3.45 -20.43
N VAL A 345 0.36 2.87 -19.94
CA VAL A 345 -0.10 2.95 -18.56
C VAL A 345 -0.13 1.55 -17.96
N ILE A 346 0.49 1.40 -16.79
CA ILE A 346 0.54 0.18 -16.00
C ILE A 346 -0.60 0.25 -15.00
N TYR A 347 -1.52 -0.70 -15.09
CA TYR A 347 -2.75 -0.76 -14.30
C TYR A 347 -2.86 -2.11 -13.57
N GLY A 348 -3.31 -2.11 -12.31
CA GLY A 348 -3.57 -3.33 -11.54
C GLY A 348 -3.12 -3.22 -10.08
N SER A 349 -3.74 -4.01 -9.19
CA SER A 349 -3.33 -4.12 -7.79
C SER A 349 -3.83 -5.39 -7.09
N LYS A 350 -5.10 -5.41 -6.64
CA LYS A 350 -5.59 -6.44 -5.71
C LYS A 350 -5.65 -7.83 -6.34
N THR A 351 -5.93 -7.91 -7.64
CA THR A 351 -5.94 -9.18 -8.38
C THR A 351 -4.55 -9.84 -8.47
N GLY A 352 -3.47 -9.11 -8.19
CA GLY A 352 -2.12 -9.65 -8.36
C GLY A 352 -1.65 -9.66 -9.81
N MET A 353 -2.26 -8.85 -10.66
CA MET A 353 -2.01 -8.78 -12.10
C MET A 353 -1.65 -7.37 -12.52
N PHE A 354 -0.87 -7.24 -13.60
CA PHE A 354 -0.70 -5.97 -14.30
C PHE A 354 -1.25 -6.06 -15.72
N TYR A 355 -1.92 -4.98 -16.11
CA TYR A 355 -2.44 -4.71 -17.43
C TYR A 355 -1.60 -3.58 -18.03
N ILE A 356 -0.87 -3.88 -19.09
CA ILE A 356 -0.03 -2.92 -19.82
C ILE A 356 -0.83 -2.43 -21.02
N LEU A 357 -1.33 -1.19 -20.93
CA LEU A 357 -2.20 -0.59 -21.94
C LEU A 357 -1.49 0.56 -22.63
N ASP A 358 -1.71 0.78 -23.93
CA ASP A 358 -1.34 2.01 -24.62
C ASP A 358 -2.20 3.14 -24.04
N ARG A 359 -1.55 4.12 -23.40
CA ARG A 359 -2.29 5.13 -22.63
C ARG A 359 -3.07 6.09 -23.55
N LYS A 360 -2.79 6.10 -24.85
CA LYS A 360 -3.52 6.92 -25.82
C LYS A 360 -4.97 6.45 -26.02
N ASP A 361 -5.18 5.13 -26.09
CA ASP A 361 -6.46 4.56 -26.54
C ASP A 361 -6.94 3.33 -25.73
N GLY A 362 -6.16 2.87 -24.75
CA GLY A 362 -6.49 1.71 -23.92
C GLY A 362 -6.23 0.36 -24.58
N SER A 363 -5.63 0.31 -25.79
CA SER A 363 -5.29 -0.95 -26.45
C SER A 363 -4.22 -1.72 -25.67
N ALA A 364 -4.22 -3.05 -25.71
CA ALA A 364 -3.32 -3.89 -24.93
C ALA A 364 -2.22 -4.51 -25.81
N PRO A 365 -1.04 -3.87 -25.98
CA PRO A 365 0.02 -4.35 -26.88
C PRO A 365 0.59 -5.73 -26.52
N LEU A 366 0.42 -6.19 -25.28
CA LEU A 366 0.86 -7.51 -24.80
C LEU A 366 -0.25 -8.56 -24.74
N GLY A 367 -1.48 -8.18 -25.09
CA GLY A 367 -2.64 -9.05 -25.13
C GLY A 367 -3.29 -9.31 -23.77
N ILE A 368 -4.62 -9.26 -23.75
CA ILE A 368 -5.49 -9.62 -22.63
C ILE A 368 -6.56 -10.52 -23.23
N ASP A 369 -6.80 -11.67 -22.60
CA ASP A 369 -7.78 -12.65 -23.07
C ASP A 369 -8.95 -12.73 -22.09
N GLU A 370 -10.17 -12.90 -22.61
CA GLU A 370 -11.35 -13.23 -21.81
C GLU A 370 -11.32 -14.72 -21.46
N VAL A 371 -11.10 -15.03 -20.18
CA VAL A 371 -10.95 -16.40 -19.70
C VAL A 371 -12.22 -16.83 -18.97
N PRO A 372 -12.85 -17.96 -19.33
CA PRO A 372 -14.01 -18.50 -18.60
C PRO A 372 -13.71 -18.74 -17.13
N VAL A 373 -14.62 -18.33 -16.25
CA VAL A 373 -14.55 -18.57 -14.80
C VAL A 373 -15.76 -19.35 -14.30
N LYS A 374 -15.70 -19.90 -13.08
CA LYS A 374 -16.83 -20.64 -12.49
C LYS A 374 -18.04 -19.72 -12.31
N GLN A 375 -19.23 -20.27 -12.54
CA GLN A 375 -20.48 -19.51 -12.51
C GLN A 375 -21.37 -19.93 -11.32
N ASP A 376 -22.06 -18.96 -10.73
CA ASP A 376 -23.17 -19.17 -9.79
C ASP A 376 -24.29 -18.19 -10.13
N ALA A 377 -25.40 -18.72 -10.66
CA ALA A 377 -26.53 -17.92 -11.10
C ALA A 377 -27.13 -17.08 -9.96
N ARG A 378 -27.01 -17.51 -8.69
CA ARG A 378 -27.52 -16.74 -7.54
C ARG A 378 -26.76 -15.43 -7.34
N GLN A 379 -25.48 -15.42 -7.68
CA GLN A 379 -24.64 -14.22 -7.64
C GLN A 379 -24.75 -13.36 -8.89
N ALA A 380 -25.44 -13.82 -9.95
CA ALA A 380 -25.40 -13.18 -11.27
C ALA A 380 -23.97 -13.03 -11.85
N THR A 381 -23.12 -14.04 -11.61
CA THR A 381 -21.71 -14.05 -12.07
C THR A 381 -21.57 -13.77 -13.56
N TRP A 382 -20.47 -13.09 -13.92
CA TRP A 382 -20.11 -12.88 -15.32
C TRP A 382 -19.33 -14.09 -15.88
N PRO A 383 -19.57 -14.52 -17.13
CA PRO A 383 -19.00 -15.75 -17.71
C PRO A 383 -17.47 -15.80 -17.78
N THR A 384 -16.82 -14.64 -17.98
CA THR A 384 -15.38 -14.53 -18.21
C THR A 384 -14.73 -13.48 -17.32
N GLN A 385 -13.41 -13.46 -17.26
CA GLN A 385 -12.64 -12.37 -16.67
C GLN A 385 -11.47 -12.02 -17.59
N PRO A 386 -11.08 -10.74 -17.66
CA PRO A 386 -9.95 -10.31 -18.48
C PRO A 386 -8.65 -10.71 -17.78
N MET A 387 -7.82 -11.51 -18.46
CA MET A 387 -6.56 -12.00 -17.93
C MET A 387 -5.39 -11.59 -18.83
N PRO A 388 -4.31 -10.98 -18.29
CA PRO A 388 -3.11 -10.75 -19.09
C PRO A 388 -2.52 -12.10 -19.51
N ARG A 389 -2.07 -12.22 -20.76
CA ARG A 389 -1.50 -13.48 -21.30
C ARG A 389 -0.30 -14.00 -20.52
N GLN A 390 0.35 -13.12 -19.78
CA GLN A 390 1.53 -13.42 -18.98
C GLN A 390 1.21 -13.93 -17.58
N GLY A 391 -0.07 -13.88 -17.17
CA GLY A 391 -0.54 -14.33 -15.88
C GLY A 391 -0.35 -13.32 -14.75
N ALA A 392 -0.67 -13.77 -13.54
CA ALA A 392 -0.49 -13.00 -12.32
C ALA A 392 0.96 -13.05 -11.83
N TRP A 393 1.38 -12.02 -11.11
CA TRP A 393 2.67 -11.97 -10.42
C TRP A 393 2.60 -12.48 -8.96
N THR A 394 1.40 -12.85 -8.51
CA THR A 394 1.15 -13.53 -7.22
C THR A 394 0.31 -14.78 -7.41
N GLU A 395 0.21 -15.59 -6.37
CA GLU A 395 -0.61 -16.80 -6.37
C GLU A 395 -2.10 -16.45 -6.39
N THR A 396 -2.85 -17.09 -7.30
CA THR A 396 -4.29 -16.86 -7.47
C THR A 396 -5.15 -18.02 -6.96
N CYS A 397 -4.55 -19.04 -6.34
CA CYS A 397 -5.25 -20.21 -5.82
C CYS A 397 -4.68 -20.63 -4.46
N VAL A 398 -5.50 -21.26 -3.63
CA VAL A 398 -5.04 -21.92 -2.41
C VAL A 398 -4.24 -23.17 -2.75
N VAL A 399 -3.12 -23.37 -2.07
CA VAL A 399 -2.31 -24.60 -2.19
C VAL A 399 -2.65 -25.55 -1.04
N ASP A 400 -3.03 -26.77 -1.39
CA ASP A 400 -3.13 -27.89 -0.46
C ASP A 400 -1.75 -28.54 -0.30
N SER A 401 -1.11 -28.36 0.86
CA SER A 401 0.27 -28.81 1.10
C SER A 401 0.46 -29.39 2.50
N PRO A 402 1.26 -30.48 2.65
CA PRO A 402 1.51 -31.13 3.94
C PRO A 402 2.13 -30.19 4.98
N LEU A 403 1.85 -30.46 6.26
CA LEU A 403 2.25 -29.69 7.44
C LEU A 403 3.75 -29.89 7.82
N GLY A 404 4.40 -28.93 8.50
CA GLY A 404 5.73 -29.13 9.16
C GLY A 404 7.04 -28.49 8.64
N GLY A 405 7.11 -27.21 8.23
CA GLY A 405 8.36 -26.54 7.79
C GLY A 405 8.77 -25.30 8.62
N ALA A 406 10.09 -24.99 8.69
CA ALA A 406 10.66 -23.82 9.39
C ALA A 406 10.50 -22.48 8.64
N ILE A 407 10.23 -22.54 7.35
CA ILE A 407 9.55 -21.49 6.58
C ILE A 407 8.06 -21.83 6.69
N PRO A 408 7.12 -20.87 6.81
CA PRO A 408 5.71 -21.19 6.59
C PRO A 408 5.63 -22.05 5.32
N GLY A 409 4.93 -23.19 5.36
CA GLY A 409 4.61 -23.89 4.11
C GLY A 409 3.99 -22.90 3.11
N ALA A 410 3.90 -23.27 1.82
CA ALA A 410 3.48 -22.41 0.71
C ALA A 410 2.60 -21.21 1.18
N PRO A 411 2.97 -19.95 0.93
CA PRO A 411 2.39 -18.80 1.63
C PRO A 411 0.87 -18.61 1.42
N ASN A 412 0.30 -19.32 0.45
CA ASN A 412 -1.11 -19.53 0.13
C ASN A 412 -1.67 -20.88 0.65
N ARG A 413 -1.13 -21.42 1.76
CA ARG A 413 -1.51 -22.71 2.34
C ARG A 413 -2.97 -22.72 2.81
N ALA A 414 -3.65 -23.84 2.55
CA ALA A 414 -4.97 -24.13 3.10
C ALA A 414 -5.01 -24.17 4.64
N ILE A 415 -6.03 -23.55 5.22
CA ILE A 415 -6.49 -23.86 6.58
C ILE A 415 -7.49 -25.01 6.45
N PRO A 416 -7.47 -26.05 7.31
CA PRO A 416 -8.39 -27.18 7.17
C PRO A 416 -9.86 -26.75 7.15
N ASN A 417 -10.72 -27.62 6.62
CA ASN A 417 -12.18 -27.48 6.62
C ASN A 417 -12.75 -26.28 5.82
N TYR A 418 -11.94 -25.32 5.38
CA TYR A 418 -12.37 -24.33 4.39
C TYR A 418 -12.50 -24.98 3.02
N LYS A 419 -13.49 -24.53 2.24
CA LYS A 419 -13.54 -24.85 0.82
C LYS A 419 -12.42 -24.11 0.11
N LEU A 420 -11.59 -24.87 -0.59
CA LEU A 420 -10.46 -24.32 -1.33
C LEU A 420 -10.94 -23.77 -2.67
N GLY A 421 -10.51 -22.55 -3.00
CA GLY A 421 -10.84 -21.90 -4.25
C GLY A 421 -9.67 -21.12 -4.86
N CYS A 422 -9.97 -20.50 -5.98
CA CYS A 422 -9.12 -19.56 -6.70
C CYS A 422 -9.75 -18.17 -6.76
N LEU A 423 -8.96 -17.17 -7.15
CA LEU A 423 -9.44 -15.86 -7.57
C LEU A 423 -10.54 -16.05 -8.63
N PHE A 424 -11.65 -15.34 -8.43
CA PHE A 424 -12.89 -15.41 -9.22
C PHE A 424 -13.76 -16.67 -9.05
N ASP A 425 -13.46 -17.54 -8.08
CA ASP A 425 -14.44 -18.56 -7.70
C ASP A 425 -15.63 -17.90 -6.98
N PRO A 426 -16.89 -18.17 -7.40
CA PRO A 426 -18.06 -17.62 -6.75
C PRO A 426 -18.31 -18.30 -5.39
N HIS A 427 -19.08 -17.60 -4.56
CA HIS A 427 -19.42 -18.03 -3.20
C HIS A 427 -20.88 -17.70 -2.86
N TRP A 428 -21.41 -18.39 -1.85
CA TRP A 428 -22.73 -18.12 -1.29
C TRP A 428 -22.70 -18.39 0.22
N ASP A 429 -23.26 -19.49 0.70
CA ASP A 429 -23.30 -19.81 2.14
C ASP A 429 -21.95 -20.31 2.67
N GLU A 430 -21.32 -21.21 1.91
CA GLU A 430 -20.09 -21.90 2.29
C GLU A 430 -18.87 -20.99 2.07
N PRO A 431 -18.04 -20.74 3.10
CA PRO A 431 -16.84 -19.92 2.95
C PRO A 431 -15.81 -20.52 2.00
N VAL A 432 -15.57 -19.84 0.87
CA VAL A 432 -14.56 -20.21 -0.13
C VAL A 432 -13.27 -19.42 0.13
N LEU A 433 -12.24 -20.11 0.63
CA LEU A 433 -10.91 -19.53 0.82
C LEU A 433 -10.23 -19.32 -0.54
N SER A 434 -9.77 -18.10 -0.79
CA SER A 434 -9.02 -17.76 -1.99
C SER A 434 -7.82 -16.87 -1.67
N PHE A 435 -6.86 -16.86 -2.59
CA PHE A 435 -5.73 -15.93 -2.62
C PHE A 435 -5.68 -15.24 -3.99
N PRO A 436 -5.29 -13.95 -4.03
CA PRO A 436 -5.29 -13.05 -2.89
C PRO A 436 -6.71 -12.91 -2.31
N GLY A 437 -6.83 -12.60 -1.01
CA GLY A 437 -8.12 -12.23 -0.41
C GLY A 437 -8.49 -10.77 -0.72
N HIS A 438 -9.53 -10.23 -0.07
CA HIS A 438 -9.94 -8.81 -0.23
C HIS A 438 -8.85 -7.76 0.05
N GLY A 439 -7.79 -8.13 0.78
CA GLY A 439 -6.61 -7.29 0.98
C GLY A 439 -5.75 -7.14 -0.27
N GLY A 440 -5.97 -7.99 -1.28
CA GLY A 440 -5.28 -8.03 -2.55
C GLY A 440 -3.87 -8.61 -2.49
N GLY A 441 -3.35 -8.94 -3.67
CA GLY A 441 -1.94 -9.18 -3.88
C GLY A 441 -1.14 -7.91 -3.65
N ALA A 442 -1.67 -6.75 -4.06
CA ALA A 442 -1.20 -5.41 -3.71
C ALA A 442 -2.42 -4.51 -3.46
N ASN A 443 -2.26 -3.41 -2.72
CA ASN A 443 -3.42 -2.61 -2.27
C ASN A 443 -3.30 -1.11 -2.54
N TRP A 444 -2.68 -0.32 -1.65
CA TRP A 444 -2.51 1.13 -1.85
C TRP A 444 -1.06 1.60 -1.80
N ALA A 445 -0.12 0.64 -1.85
CA ALA A 445 1.29 0.96 -1.96
C ALA A 445 1.55 1.70 -3.28
N HIS A 446 2.44 2.69 -3.26
CA HIS A 446 2.91 3.31 -4.50
C HIS A 446 3.88 2.36 -5.19
N MET A 447 3.62 2.06 -6.47
CA MET A 447 4.59 1.38 -7.32
C MET A 447 5.78 2.29 -7.60
N SER A 448 6.88 1.69 -8.04
CA SER A 448 7.97 2.40 -8.68
C SER A 448 8.20 1.85 -10.08
N PHE A 449 8.58 2.70 -11.03
CA PHE A 449 9.04 2.30 -12.35
C PHE A 449 10.40 2.93 -12.62
N SER A 450 11.37 2.10 -13.00
CA SER A 450 12.71 2.57 -13.39
C SER A 450 12.85 2.52 -14.91
N PRO A 451 13.08 3.66 -15.59
CA PRO A 451 13.32 3.66 -17.03
C PRO A 451 14.58 2.88 -17.41
N ASP A 452 15.62 2.91 -16.56
CA ASP A 452 16.89 2.23 -16.79
C ASP A 452 16.75 0.71 -16.87
N THR A 453 15.92 0.14 -15.98
CA THR A 453 15.67 -1.30 -15.93
C THR A 453 14.46 -1.73 -16.77
N SER A 454 13.59 -0.78 -17.13
CA SER A 454 12.24 -1.01 -17.67
C SER A 454 11.35 -1.88 -16.77
N LEU A 455 11.65 -1.96 -15.47
CA LEU A 455 10.90 -2.75 -14.51
C LEU A 455 9.95 -1.86 -13.70
N VAL A 456 8.77 -2.40 -13.41
CA VAL A 456 7.86 -1.89 -12.38
C VAL A 456 7.99 -2.76 -11.13
N TYR A 457 8.03 -2.10 -9.97
CA TYR A 457 8.23 -2.72 -8.67
C TYR A 457 7.02 -2.48 -7.79
N THR A 458 6.52 -3.54 -7.15
CA THR A 458 5.46 -3.43 -6.14
C THR A 458 5.73 -4.35 -4.96
N GLY A 459 5.36 -3.88 -3.77
CA GLY A 459 5.18 -4.74 -2.61
C GLY A 459 3.92 -5.59 -2.80
N TYR A 460 3.97 -6.84 -2.36
CA TYR A 460 2.84 -7.75 -2.36
C TYR A 460 2.58 -8.40 -1.00
N GLY A 461 1.39 -8.97 -0.85
CA GLY A 461 0.92 -9.68 0.34
C GLY A 461 0.28 -11.00 -0.04
N ASN A 462 0.66 -12.05 0.68
CA ASN A 462 0.00 -13.35 0.67
C ASN A 462 -0.96 -13.40 1.87
N VAL A 463 -2.12 -12.77 1.69
CA VAL A 463 -3.15 -12.66 2.73
C VAL A 463 -4.48 -13.17 2.16
N GLY A 464 -4.88 -14.37 2.55
CA GLY A 464 -6.09 -15.02 2.07
C GLY A 464 -7.36 -14.48 2.75
N ALA A 465 -8.50 -14.67 2.07
CA ALA A 465 -9.81 -14.44 2.63
C ALA A 465 -10.77 -15.55 2.18
N ALA A 466 -11.63 -15.97 3.10
CA ALA A 466 -12.77 -16.82 2.83
C ALA A 466 -13.99 -15.96 2.53
N HIS A 467 -14.58 -16.16 1.36
CA HIS A 467 -15.71 -15.38 0.88
C HIS A 467 -17.02 -16.14 1.05
N SER A 468 -18.04 -15.47 1.59
CA SER A 468 -19.40 -15.98 1.75
C SER A 468 -20.36 -14.84 2.11
N LEU A 469 -21.66 -14.99 1.82
CA LEU A 469 -22.69 -14.00 2.16
C LEU A 469 -22.96 -13.88 3.66
N SER A 470 -22.56 -14.88 4.44
CA SER A 470 -22.68 -14.87 5.89
C SER A 470 -21.50 -14.22 6.60
N GLU A 471 -20.44 -13.85 5.88
CA GLU A 471 -19.31 -13.12 6.44
C GLU A 471 -19.52 -11.61 6.39
N ALA A 472 -18.76 -10.88 7.19
CA ALA A 472 -18.74 -9.41 7.16
C ALA A 472 -18.45 -8.87 5.75
N SER A 473 -18.70 -7.58 5.52
CA SER A 473 -18.63 -6.90 4.21
C SER A 473 -17.52 -7.34 3.25
N ASN A 474 -16.32 -7.75 3.71
CA ASN A 474 -15.16 -8.07 2.88
C ASN A 474 -14.66 -9.52 3.08
N GLY A 475 -15.51 -10.43 3.54
CA GLY A 475 -15.14 -11.82 3.85
C GLY A 475 -14.36 -11.98 5.15
N LEU A 476 -13.94 -13.21 5.43
CA LEU A 476 -13.22 -13.60 6.64
C LEU A 476 -11.77 -13.95 6.30
N ARG A 477 -10.78 -13.21 6.80
CA ARG A 477 -9.43 -13.80 6.84
C ARG A 477 -9.42 -14.86 7.96
N PRO A 478 -9.15 -16.13 7.69
CA PRO A 478 -9.23 -17.16 8.73
C PRO A 478 -8.20 -16.92 9.85
N PRO A 479 -8.54 -17.08 11.14
CA PRO A 479 -7.54 -17.04 12.20
C PRO A 479 -6.45 -18.10 12.01
N GLY A 480 -5.24 -17.81 12.49
CA GLY A 480 -4.06 -18.66 12.32
C GLY A 480 -3.33 -18.49 10.99
N THR A 481 -3.97 -17.97 9.93
CA THR A 481 -3.29 -17.77 8.63
C THR A 481 -2.12 -16.82 8.75
N TYR A 482 -1.03 -17.13 8.04
CA TYR A 482 0.09 -16.21 7.87
C TYR A 482 -0.31 -14.98 7.06
N MET A 483 0.27 -13.85 7.43
CA MET A 483 0.15 -12.58 6.73
C MET A 483 1.54 -12.14 6.28
N THR A 484 2.04 -12.78 5.23
CA THR A 484 3.40 -12.62 4.66
C THR A 484 3.33 -11.92 3.31
N GLY A 485 4.46 -11.74 2.62
CA GLY A 485 4.49 -11.06 1.33
C GLY A 485 5.89 -10.97 0.75
N GLY A 486 6.15 -9.93 -0.02
CA GLY A 486 7.45 -9.71 -0.67
C GLY A 486 7.45 -8.53 -1.61
N VAL A 487 8.52 -8.40 -2.39
CA VAL A 487 8.61 -7.44 -3.50
C VAL A 487 8.68 -8.23 -4.80
N VAL A 488 7.96 -7.75 -5.82
CA VAL A 488 8.06 -8.29 -7.17
C VAL A 488 8.47 -7.21 -8.14
N ALA A 489 9.33 -7.57 -9.10
CA ALA A 489 9.69 -6.74 -10.24
C ALA A 489 9.20 -7.37 -11.52
N VAL A 490 8.45 -6.61 -12.32
CA VAL A 490 7.85 -7.06 -13.58
C VAL A 490 8.42 -6.22 -14.72
N ASP A 491 8.90 -6.88 -15.79
CA ASP A 491 9.37 -6.18 -16.98
C ASP A 491 8.17 -5.65 -17.77
N VAL A 492 8.03 -4.33 -17.85
CA VAL A 492 6.88 -3.66 -18.49
C VAL A 492 6.81 -3.97 -19.99
N LYS A 493 7.94 -4.29 -20.63
CA LYS A 493 7.99 -4.58 -22.08
C LYS A 493 7.43 -5.95 -22.43
N THR A 494 7.40 -6.85 -21.46
CA THR A 494 6.96 -8.24 -21.66
C THR A 494 5.82 -8.65 -20.74
N ASN A 495 5.57 -7.90 -19.66
CA ASN A 495 4.68 -8.21 -18.54
C ASN A 495 5.03 -9.52 -17.79
N ILE A 496 6.32 -9.89 -17.78
CA ILE A 496 6.83 -11.10 -17.12
C ILE A 496 7.58 -10.71 -15.85
N VAL A 497 7.38 -11.48 -14.77
CA VAL A 497 8.14 -11.34 -13.52
C VAL A 497 9.62 -11.54 -13.79
N LYS A 498 10.43 -10.52 -13.50
CA LYS A 498 11.88 -10.58 -13.64
C LYS A 498 12.56 -11.19 -12.42
N TRP A 499 12.10 -10.80 -11.24
CA TRP A 499 12.51 -11.38 -9.96
C TRP A 499 11.41 -11.18 -8.93
N ASN A 500 11.42 -12.06 -7.91
CA ASN A 500 10.52 -12.00 -6.76
C ASN A 500 11.35 -12.23 -5.49
N LYS A 501 11.18 -11.35 -4.50
CA LYS A 501 11.87 -11.38 -3.22
C LYS A 501 10.85 -11.55 -2.08
N PRO A 502 10.69 -12.76 -1.53
CA PRO A 502 9.89 -12.96 -0.33
C PRO A 502 10.41 -12.16 0.86
N LEU A 503 9.50 -11.57 1.63
CA LEU A 503 9.75 -10.86 2.87
C LEU A 503 8.92 -11.48 4.01
N PRO A 504 9.35 -11.31 5.28
CA PRO A 504 8.66 -11.92 6.42
C PRO A 504 7.23 -11.38 6.63
N TYR A 505 6.89 -10.23 6.03
CA TYR A 505 5.63 -9.54 6.21
C TYR A 505 4.99 -9.18 4.86
N SER A 506 3.67 -9.08 4.85
CA SER A 506 2.93 -8.41 3.78
C SER A 506 3.38 -6.96 3.69
N VAL A 507 3.80 -6.55 2.50
CA VAL A 507 4.14 -5.17 2.15
C VAL A 507 3.22 -4.61 1.05
N ALA A 508 2.02 -5.20 0.89
CA ALA A 508 0.98 -4.73 -0.03
C ALA A 508 0.22 -3.48 0.44
N HIS A 509 0.21 -3.23 1.75
CA HIS A 509 -0.75 -2.36 2.43
C HIS A 509 -0.14 -0.99 2.75
N GLY A 510 0.38 -0.33 1.73
CA GLY A 510 0.90 1.04 1.80
C GLY A 510 2.40 1.19 1.76
N ASN A 511 3.16 0.09 1.90
CA ASN A 511 4.62 0.08 1.79
C ASN A 511 5.07 0.39 0.36
N GLY A 512 5.04 1.67 0.00
CA GLY A 512 5.45 2.14 -1.32
C GLY A 512 6.95 1.98 -1.55
N ILE A 513 7.33 1.89 -2.81
CA ILE A 513 8.71 1.65 -3.24
C ILE A 513 9.23 2.89 -3.93
N LEU A 514 10.44 3.33 -3.59
CA LEU A 514 11.20 4.34 -4.34
C LEU A 514 12.33 3.65 -5.09
N THR A 515 12.57 4.02 -6.35
CA THR A 515 13.80 3.63 -7.07
C THR A 515 14.63 4.83 -7.52
N THR A 516 15.92 4.62 -7.72
CA THR A 516 16.88 5.67 -8.14
C THR A 516 17.64 5.29 -9.41
N ALA A 517 18.21 6.28 -10.10
CA ALA A 517 19.09 6.08 -11.27
C ALA A 517 20.35 5.26 -10.94
N SER A 518 20.72 5.15 -9.66
CA SER A 518 21.80 4.28 -9.20
C SER A 518 21.37 2.83 -8.96
N ASN A 519 20.18 2.43 -9.43
CA ASN A 519 19.58 1.11 -9.27
C ASN A 519 19.37 0.69 -7.81
N LEU A 520 19.04 1.64 -6.94
CA LEU A 520 18.60 1.34 -5.58
C LEU A 520 17.08 1.24 -5.53
N LEU A 521 16.57 0.33 -4.70
CA LEU A 521 15.17 0.16 -4.37
C LEU A 521 15.00 0.33 -2.86
N LEU A 522 14.20 1.31 -2.43
CA LEU A 522 13.93 1.59 -1.02
C LEU A 522 12.52 1.19 -0.64
N ILE A 523 12.36 0.49 0.48
CA ILE A 523 11.07 0.05 1.01
C ILE A 523 11.08 -0.03 2.53
N GLY A 524 10.01 0.42 3.17
CA GLY A 524 9.79 0.26 4.61
C GLY A 524 9.02 -1.02 4.95
N GLN A 525 9.24 -1.60 6.13
CA GLN A 525 8.58 -2.82 6.59
C GLN A 525 7.69 -2.61 7.84
N PRO A 526 6.73 -3.52 8.08
CA PRO A 526 5.86 -3.50 9.26
C PRO A 526 6.58 -3.63 10.61
N ASP A 527 7.80 -4.17 10.65
CA ASP A 527 8.61 -4.30 11.88
C ASP A 527 9.55 -3.10 12.11
N GLY A 528 9.41 -2.05 11.30
CA GLY A 528 10.15 -0.80 11.39
C GLY A 528 11.50 -0.78 10.71
N ASN A 529 11.87 -1.84 9.97
CA ASN A 529 13.05 -1.78 9.12
C ASN A 529 12.79 -0.95 7.85
N LEU A 530 13.70 -0.01 7.55
CA LEU A 530 13.88 0.55 6.21
C LEU A 530 14.97 -0.26 5.51
N LEU A 531 14.67 -0.74 4.30
CA LEU A 531 15.59 -1.52 3.48
C LEU A 531 16.00 -0.74 2.24
N ILE A 532 17.25 -0.96 1.81
CA ILE A 532 17.71 -0.65 0.47
C ILE A 532 18.17 -1.94 -0.19
N MET A 533 17.63 -2.21 -1.37
CA MET A 533 17.95 -3.37 -2.21
C MET A 533 18.52 -2.92 -3.55
N ASP A 534 19.22 -3.81 -4.25
CA ASP A 534 19.53 -3.62 -5.66
C ASP A 534 18.27 -3.84 -6.49
N ALA A 535 17.88 -2.83 -7.29
CA ALA A 535 16.65 -2.89 -8.09
C ALA A 535 16.70 -3.98 -9.17
N ARG A 536 17.88 -4.46 -9.57
CA ARG A 536 18.02 -5.41 -10.69
C ARG A 536 17.76 -6.85 -10.28
N ASP A 537 17.96 -7.19 -9.00
CA ASP A 537 17.88 -8.57 -8.51
C ASP A 537 17.23 -8.74 -7.11
N GLY A 538 16.92 -7.64 -6.41
CA GLY A 538 16.29 -7.67 -5.08
C GLY A 538 17.24 -8.07 -3.94
N ASN A 539 18.56 -8.04 -4.15
CA ASN A 539 19.53 -8.27 -3.09
C ASN A 539 19.53 -7.12 -2.09
N GLU A 540 19.45 -7.44 -0.80
CA GLU A 540 19.54 -6.44 0.26
C GLU A 540 20.96 -5.90 0.35
N LEU A 541 21.09 -4.57 0.33
CA LEU A 541 22.36 -3.86 0.39
C LEU A 541 22.54 -3.13 1.73
N TRP A 542 21.43 -2.71 2.35
CA TRP A 542 21.45 -1.94 3.59
C TRP A 542 20.11 -2.05 4.33
N ARG A 543 20.18 -1.91 5.66
CA ARG A 543 19.04 -1.99 6.58
C ARG A 543 19.22 -1.05 7.75
N PHE A 544 18.12 -0.44 8.19
CA PHE A 544 18.10 0.39 9.39
C PHE A 544 16.78 0.26 10.14
N GLN A 545 16.85 0.18 11.47
CA GLN A 545 15.67 0.08 12.33
C GLN A 545 15.20 1.48 12.76
N THR A 546 13.98 1.83 12.37
CA THR A 546 13.37 3.15 12.60
C THR A 546 12.53 3.22 13.88
N GLY A 547 12.24 2.07 14.50
CA GLY A 547 11.52 1.93 15.78
C GLY A 547 10.01 1.75 15.64
N ALA A 548 9.44 2.01 14.46
CA ALA A 548 8.01 1.88 14.20
C ALA A 548 7.74 1.48 12.74
N ALA A 549 6.58 0.89 12.48
CA ALA A 549 6.23 0.43 11.14
C ALA A 549 6.21 1.58 10.13
N ILE A 550 6.74 1.32 8.93
CA ILE A 550 6.68 2.23 7.79
C ILE A 550 5.62 1.68 6.84
N SER A 551 4.62 2.49 6.51
CA SER A 551 3.42 2.08 5.75
C SER A 551 3.05 3.07 4.63
N ALA A 552 4.05 3.80 4.14
CA ALA A 552 4.03 4.76 3.04
C ALA A 552 5.37 4.72 2.30
N SER A 553 5.52 5.44 1.19
CA SER A 553 6.79 5.46 0.44
C SER A 553 7.90 6.19 1.21
N PRO A 554 9.14 5.67 1.23
CA PRO A 554 10.32 6.51 1.42
C PRO A 554 10.48 7.46 0.23
N ILE A 555 11.21 8.56 0.44
CA ILE A 555 11.48 9.58 -0.59
C ILE A 555 12.97 9.90 -0.63
N THR A 556 13.43 10.53 -1.72
CA THR A 556 14.78 11.09 -1.84
C THR A 556 14.70 12.51 -2.37
N TYR A 557 15.68 13.33 -2.00
CA TYR A 557 15.78 14.74 -2.38
C TYR A 557 17.24 15.19 -2.25
N GLU A 558 17.56 16.37 -2.76
CA GLU A 558 18.92 16.95 -2.68
C GLU A 558 18.84 18.34 -2.06
N ILE A 559 19.78 18.64 -1.16
CA ILE A 559 19.97 19.99 -0.59
C ILE A 559 21.46 20.28 -0.58
N ASP A 560 21.86 21.43 -1.13
CA ASP A 560 23.26 21.88 -1.19
C ASP A 560 24.23 20.84 -1.80
N GLY A 561 23.76 20.07 -2.78
CA GLY A 561 24.54 19.01 -3.44
C GLY A 561 24.68 17.70 -2.65
N GLU A 562 24.01 17.58 -1.50
CA GLU A 562 23.95 16.33 -0.74
C GLU A 562 22.61 15.61 -0.99
N GLN A 563 22.67 14.34 -1.39
CA GLN A 563 21.48 13.50 -1.51
C GLN A 563 21.04 12.99 -0.13
N TYR A 564 19.74 13.12 0.13
CA TYR A 564 19.07 12.60 1.32
C TYR A 564 18.04 11.55 0.93
N PHE A 565 17.80 10.61 1.84
CA PHE A 565 16.58 9.80 1.88
C PHE A 565 15.77 10.18 3.12
N ALA A 566 14.44 10.13 3.04
CA ALA A 566 13.58 10.26 4.21
C ALA A 566 12.48 9.19 4.24
N ALA A 567 12.07 8.80 5.44
CA ALA A 567 11.00 7.84 5.66
C ALA A 567 10.20 8.20 6.91
N TYR A 568 8.86 8.13 6.80
CA TYR A 568 7.97 8.31 7.94
C TYR A 568 7.52 6.97 8.52
N ALA A 569 8.04 6.65 9.71
CA ALA A 569 7.69 5.49 10.51
C ALA A 569 6.53 5.84 11.46
N GLY A 570 5.32 5.88 10.90
CA GLY A 570 4.09 6.32 11.57
C GLY A 570 3.17 5.20 12.10
N GLY A 571 3.52 3.94 11.89
CA GLY A 571 2.68 2.79 12.28
C GLY A 571 1.69 2.34 11.21
N THR A 572 1.19 1.11 11.35
CA THR A 572 0.12 0.53 10.52
C THR A 572 -0.82 -0.33 11.37
N SER A 573 -2.02 -0.62 10.87
CA SER A 573 -2.93 -1.62 11.46
C SER A 573 -3.31 -2.74 10.49
N ILE A 574 -3.05 -2.60 9.20
CA ILE A 574 -3.50 -3.58 8.21
C ILE A 574 -2.25 -4.28 7.64
N PRO A 575 -2.19 -5.62 7.67
CA PRO A 575 -3.15 -6.57 8.24
C PRO A 575 -2.93 -6.91 9.73
N TYR A 576 -1.98 -6.26 10.41
CA TYR A 576 -1.42 -6.70 11.71
C TYR A 576 -2.17 -6.26 12.98
N GLY A 577 -3.29 -5.54 12.86
CA GLY A 577 -3.99 -4.93 13.98
C GLY A 577 -3.08 -4.03 14.82
N ASP A 578 -3.27 -4.01 16.13
CA ASP A 578 -2.44 -3.24 17.07
C ASP A 578 -1.09 -3.89 17.37
N SER A 579 -0.72 -5.00 16.71
CA SER A 579 0.56 -5.66 16.97
C SER A 579 1.76 -5.01 16.28
N ALA A 580 1.53 -4.23 15.21
CA ALA A 580 2.60 -3.51 14.55
C ALA A 580 3.02 -2.27 15.37
N PRO A 581 4.33 -2.01 15.51
CA PRO A 581 4.81 -0.88 16.30
C PRO A 581 4.41 0.45 15.66
N ARG A 582 3.99 1.40 16.50
CA ARG A 582 3.55 2.74 16.11
C ARG A 582 4.56 3.79 16.54
N GLY A 583 4.62 4.87 15.78
CA GLY A 583 5.62 5.93 15.96
C GLY A 583 5.16 7.25 15.37
N ASP A 584 5.93 8.29 15.61
CA ASP A 584 5.81 9.61 14.97
C ASP A 584 7.14 10.03 14.33
N TYR A 585 7.91 9.05 13.87
CA TYR A 585 9.32 9.23 13.53
C TYR A 585 9.51 9.55 12.06
N LEU A 586 9.82 10.80 11.75
CA LEU A 586 10.34 11.19 10.44
C LEU A 586 11.86 11.13 10.48
N TRP A 587 12.43 10.16 9.78
CA TRP A 587 13.88 9.97 9.68
C TRP A 587 14.40 10.54 8.38
N ALA A 588 15.63 11.08 8.40
CA ALA A 588 16.42 11.27 7.19
C ALA A 588 17.81 10.66 7.28
N PHE A 589 18.34 10.32 6.12
CA PHE A 589 19.58 9.58 5.93
C PHE A 589 20.42 10.24 4.85
N LYS A 590 21.74 10.23 5.03
CA LYS A 590 22.71 10.57 3.98
C LYS A 590 24.00 9.79 4.21
N VAL A 591 24.89 9.80 3.22
CA VAL A 591 26.24 9.25 3.38
C VAL A 591 26.96 10.00 4.50
N GLY A 592 27.55 9.24 5.43
CA GLY A 592 28.24 9.79 6.60
C GLY A 592 27.33 10.20 7.77
N GLY A 593 26.01 9.94 7.71
CA GLY A 593 25.13 10.11 8.87
C GLY A 593 25.53 9.21 10.03
N GLN A 594 25.44 9.71 11.26
CA GLN A 594 25.98 9.07 12.47
C GLN A 594 24.93 8.73 13.53
N LEU A 595 23.65 9.09 13.32
CA LEU A 595 22.62 8.78 14.30
C LEU A 595 22.36 7.27 14.33
N PRO A 596 22.34 6.66 15.53
CA PRO A 596 22.13 5.23 15.65
C PRO A 596 20.68 4.85 15.30
N PRO A 597 20.44 3.57 14.92
CA PRO A 597 19.11 3.02 14.83
C PRO A 597 18.32 3.17 16.12
N ALA A 598 16.98 3.20 16.00
CA ALA A 598 16.11 3.06 17.16
C ALA A 598 16.24 1.66 17.78
N ALA A 599 15.79 1.52 19.02
CA ALA A 599 15.64 0.21 19.65
C ALA A 599 14.69 -0.67 18.81
N THR A 600 15.05 -1.93 18.62
CA THR A 600 14.21 -2.89 17.88
C THR A 600 12.87 -3.07 18.61
N PRO A 601 11.74 -2.73 17.96
CA PRO A 601 10.43 -2.91 18.58
C PRO A 601 10.04 -4.39 18.62
N LYS A 602 8.97 -4.70 19.37
CA LYS A 602 8.32 -6.01 19.29
C LYS A 602 7.84 -6.24 17.84
N PRO A 603 8.21 -7.36 17.19
CA PRO A 603 7.75 -7.65 15.85
C PRO A 603 6.22 -7.79 15.76
N PRO A 604 5.61 -7.42 14.62
CA PRO A 604 4.19 -7.68 14.35
C PRO A 604 3.86 -9.17 14.47
N VAL A 605 2.64 -9.48 14.93
CA VAL A 605 2.15 -10.86 14.98
C VAL A 605 1.81 -11.29 13.55
N VAL A 606 2.64 -12.16 12.97
CA VAL A 606 2.54 -12.56 11.56
C VAL A 606 1.36 -13.49 11.26
N ARG A 607 0.89 -14.28 12.25
CA ARG A 607 -0.31 -15.11 12.12
C ARG A 607 -1.53 -14.33 12.59
N ARG A 608 -2.65 -14.42 11.88
CA ARG A 608 -3.89 -13.75 12.31
C ARG A 608 -4.29 -14.28 13.70
N PRO A 609 -4.45 -13.42 14.70
CA PRO A 609 -4.82 -13.86 16.04
C PRO A 609 -6.27 -14.37 16.07
N VAL A 610 -6.56 -15.24 17.04
CA VAL A 610 -7.94 -15.53 17.46
C VAL A 610 -8.49 -14.36 18.29
N SER A 611 -9.81 -14.25 18.39
CA SER A 611 -10.47 -13.25 19.22
C SER A 611 -10.23 -13.50 20.71
N GLY A 612 -10.36 -12.43 21.52
CA GLY A 612 -10.28 -12.51 22.98
C GLY A 612 -8.86 -12.45 23.54
N SER A 613 -8.73 -12.83 24.81
CA SER A 613 -7.48 -12.82 25.57
C SER A 613 -7.16 -14.22 26.10
N ALA A 614 -5.88 -14.46 26.41
CA ALA A 614 -5.46 -15.72 27.00
C ALA A 614 -6.18 -15.99 28.33
N VAL A 615 -6.72 -17.21 28.47
CA VAL A 615 -7.25 -17.73 29.74
C VAL A 615 -6.34 -18.86 30.22
N ASP A 616 -5.91 -18.79 31.48
CA ASP A 616 -5.17 -19.89 32.11
C ASP A 616 -6.08 -21.12 32.20
N GLY A 617 -5.65 -22.22 31.57
CA GLY A 617 -6.39 -23.48 31.54
C GLY A 617 -6.72 -24.01 32.93
N ALA A 618 -5.82 -23.83 33.91
CA ALA A 618 -6.04 -24.30 35.28
C ALA A 618 -7.10 -23.48 36.03
N ALA A 619 -7.34 -22.23 35.61
CA ALA A 619 -8.29 -21.31 36.23
C ALA A 619 -9.71 -21.39 35.64
N LEU A 620 -9.93 -22.24 34.62
CA LEU A 620 -11.24 -22.42 34.02
C LEU A 620 -12.22 -23.09 34.98
N PRO A 621 -13.53 -22.78 34.89
CA PRO A 621 -14.57 -23.47 35.67
C PRO A 621 -14.55 -25.00 35.49
N THR A 622 -14.19 -25.46 34.29
CA THR A 622 -13.79 -26.84 34.02
C THR A 622 -12.33 -26.82 33.57
N PRO A 623 -11.37 -27.14 34.46
CA PRO A 623 -9.95 -26.99 34.18
C PRO A 623 -9.51 -27.69 32.89
N ASN A 624 -8.64 -27.03 32.13
CA ASN A 624 -8.01 -27.53 30.90
C ASN A 624 -9.01 -28.12 29.88
N THR A 625 -10.21 -27.55 29.79
CA THR A 625 -11.26 -28.04 28.88
C THR A 625 -11.65 -26.97 27.86
N VAL A 626 -11.71 -27.37 26.59
CA VAL A 626 -12.29 -26.60 25.48
C VAL A 626 -13.65 -27.19 25.13
N PHE A 627 -14.68 -26.36 25.08
CA PHE A 627 -16.00 -26.70 24.56
C PHE A 627 -16.12 -26.19 23.11
N LEU A 628 -16.38 -27.11 22.19
CA LEU A 628 -16.50 -26.84 20.75
C LEU A 628 -17.90 -26.33 20.40
N GLY A 629 -17.99 -25.42 19.43
CA GLY A 629 -19.26 -24.89 18.93
C GLY A 629 -19.99 -23.97 19.93
N ARG A 630 -19.27 -23.39 20.90
CA ARG A 630 -19.84 -22.52 21.95
C ARG A 630 -19.10 -21.20 22.03
N VAL A 631 -19.85 -20.10 22.08
CA VAL A 631 -19.28 -18.77 22.35
C VAL A 631 -19.07 -18.60 23.86
N GLN A 632 -17.91 -18.07 24.23
CA GLN A 632 -17.50 -17.91 25.62
C GLN A 632 -18.31 -16.82 26.35
N ASN A 633 -18.84 -17.13 27.53
CA ASN A 633 -19.41 -16.15 28.46
C ASN A 633 -18.31 -15.37 29.21
N ARG A 634 -18.68 -14.27 29.86
CA ARG A 634 -17.72 -13.40 30.58
C ARG A 634 -16.96 -14.11 31.72
N ASP A 635 -17.53 -15.15 32.30
CA ASP A 635 -16.94 -15.98 33.35
C ASP A 635 -16.15 -17.19 32.80
N ASN A 636 -15.85 -17.19 31.50
CA ASN A 636 -15.16 -18.26 30.77
C ASN A 636 -15.93 -19.59 30.66
N THR A 637 -17.23 -19.63 30.97
CA THR A 637 -18.09 -20.79 30.71
C THR A 637 -18.55 -20.85 29.25
N PRO A 638 -18.87 -22.04 28.70
CA PRO A 638 -19.50 -22.14 27.39
C PRO A 638 -20.90 -21.51 27.42
N GLY A 639 -21.24 -20.76 26.37
CA GLY A 639 -22.59 -20.28 26.12
C GLY A 639 -23.59 -21.43 25.94
N ALA A 640 -24.88 -21.13 26.12
CA ALA A 640 -25.94 -22.14 26.08
C ALA A 640 -26.29 -22.61 24.65
N GLU A 641 -26.06 -21.76 23.64
CA GLU A 641 -26.46 -22.00 22.25
C GLU A 641 -25.31 -22.47 21.38
N GLU A 642 -25.62 -23.33 20.40
CA GLU A 642 -24.63 -23.85 19.46
C GLU A 642 -24.34 -22.77 18.44
N SER A 643 -23.07 -22.57 18.12
CA SER A 643 -22.64 -21.44 17.32
C SER A 643 -21.54 -21.79 16.34
N THR A 644 -21.62 -21.18 15.17
CA THR A 644 -20.60 -21.21 14.13
C THR A 644 -19.78 -19.92 14.06
N ALA A 645 -19.91 -19.04 15.06
CA ALA A 645 -19.15 -17.79 15.14
C ALA A 645 -17.63 -18.07 15.20
N VAL A 646 -16.82 -17.12 14.70
CA VAL A 646 -15.36 -17.26 14.63
C VAL A 646 -14.71 -17.59 15.99
N ASN A 647 -15.32 -17.10 17.09
CA ASN A 647 -14.88 -17.33 18.47
C ASN A 647 -15.66 -18.45 19.19
N ALA A 648 -16.34 -19.35 18.47
CA ALA A 648 -17.14 -20.44 19.05
C ALA A 648 -16.30 -21.66 19.49
N MET A 649 -15.12 -21.42 20.05
CA MET A 649 -14.31 -22.38 20.80
C MET A 649 -14.18 -21.81 22.21
N THR A 650 -14.60 -22.51 23.27
CA THR A 650 -14.59 -21.94 24.63
C THR A 650 -13.64 -22.67 25.58
N PRO A 651 -12.60 -22.02 26.11
CA PRO A 651 -12.14 -20.67 25.76
C PRO A 651 -11.56 -20.63 24.34
N THR A 652 -11.64 -19.47 23.68
CA THR A 652 -11.12 -19.34 22.31
C THR A 652 -9.59 -19.31 22.31
N TRP A 653 -9.02 -18.75 23.37
CA TRP A 653 -7.59 -18.70 23.62
C TRP A 653 -7.28 -19.24 25.01
N MET A 654 -6.68 -20.43 25.06
CA MET A 654 -6.19 -21.06 26.29
C MET A 654 -4.68 -20.95 26.39
N GLN A 655 -4.15 -20.76 27.59
CA GLN A 655 -2.73 -20.91 27.91
C GLN A 655 -2.54 -22.02 28.94
N VAL A 656 -1.56 -22.90 28.71
CA VAL A 656 -1.23 -24.03 29.62
C VAL A 656 0.29 -24.25 29.69
N PRO A 657 0.83 -24.82 30.78
CA PRO A 657 2.24 -25.21 30.82
C PRO A 657 2.51 -26.46 29.96
N VAL A 658 3.77 -26.65 29.56
CA VAL A 658 4.24 -27.91 28.95
C VAL A 658 3.88 -29.11 29.84
N ASN A 659 3.54 -30.23 29.21
CA ASN A 659 3.04 -31.48 29.79
C ASN A 659 1.61 -31.38 30.37
N THR A 660 0.82 -30.40 29.93
CA THR A 660 -0.62 -30.35 30.27
C THR A 660 -1.46 -31.16 29.28
N THR A 661 -2.36 -31.98 29.81
CA THR A 661 -3.43 -32.63 29.04
C THR A 661 -4.64 -31.70 28.95
N VAL A 662 -5.08 -31.40 27.74
CA VAL A 662 -6.29 -30.62 27.46
C VAL A 662 -7.39 -31.55 26.95
N THR A 663 -8.60 -31.36 27.45
CA THR A 663 -9.81 -32.04 26.97
C THR A 663 -10.56 -31.15 25.98
N PHE A 664 -10.96 -31.71 24.84
CA PHE A 664 -11.85 -31.09 23.88
C PHE A 664 -13.19 -31.80 23.96
N THR A 665 -14.27 -31.06 24.16
CA THR A 665 -15.61 -31.60 24.38
C THR A 665 -16.57 -31.00 23.37
N ASN A 666 -17.37 -31.84 22.72
CA ASN A 666 -18.58 -31.41 22.04
C ASN A 666 -19.75 -31.54 23.03
N PRO A 667 -20.30 -30.43 23.58
CA PRO A 667 -21.40 -30.50 24.54
C PRO A 667 -22.59 -31.33 24.05
N GLU A 668 -23.23 -32.08 24.96
CA GLU A 668 -24.42 -32.88 24.65
C GLU A 668 -25.56 -32.06 24.03
N GLY A 669 -25.69 -30.78 24.43
CA GLY A 669 -26.69 -29.86 23.88
C GLY A 669 -26.36 -29.30 22.49
N ASN A 670 -25.30 -29.74 21.80
CA ASN A 670 -25.08 -29.42 20.39
C ASN A 670 -25.87 -30.40 19.51
N ALA A 671 -26.34 -29.95 18.36
CA ALA A 671 -26.99 -30.79 17.37
C ALA A 671 -25.98 -31.44 16.41
N ASN A 672 -24.83 -30.80 16.19
CA ASN A 672 -23.88 -31.21 15.15
C ASN A 672 -22.62 -31.87 15.71
N ILE A 673 -21.97 -32.63 14.84
CA ILE A 673 -20.61 -33.12 15.06
C ILE A 673 -19.65 -31.95 14.94
N HIS A 674 -18.84 -31.70 15.96
CA HIS A 674 -17.79 -30.69 15.92
C HIS A 674 -16.40 -31.32 15.90
N CYS A 675 -15.42 -30.57 15.39
CA CYS A 675 -14.03 -30.98 15.37
C CYS A 675 -13.08 -30.07 16.13
N ALA A 676 -11.99 -30.66 16.57
CA ALA A 676 -10.76 -29.96 16.91
C ALA A 676 -9.67 -30.47 15.96
N SER A 677 -9.59 -29.85 14.79
CA SER A 677 -8.59 -30.17 13.76
C SER A 677 -7.39 -29.23 13.92
N GLN A 678 -6.30 -29.74 14.50
CA GLN A 678 -5.07 -28.96 14.65
C GLN A 678 -4.41 -28.75 13.29
N PHE A 679 -3.91 -27.54 13.05
CA PHE A 679 -3.23 -27.21 11.81
C PHE A 679 -1.84 -26.60 12.04
N PHE A 680 -0.99 -26.71 11.02
CA PHE A 680 0.46 -26.45 11.00
C PHE A 680 1.37 -27.59 11.47
N GLU A 681 1.08 -28.20 12.60
CA GLU A 681 1.84 -29.34 13.15
C GLU A 681 1.12 -30.68 12.91
N GLY A 682 -0.20 -30.66 12.75
CA GLY A 682 -1.04 -31.84 12.50
C GLY A 682 -1.15 -32.80 13.67
N VAL A 683 -0.96 -32.32 14.91
CA VAL A 683 -0.74 -33.19 16.07
C VAL A 683 -2.00 -33.86 16.63
N PHE A 684 -3.19 -33.33 16.32
CA PHE A 684 -4.47 -33.98 16.62
C PHE A 684 -5.55 -33.60 15.60
N ASN A 685 -6.53 -34.47 15.41
CA ASN A 685 -7.71 -34.23 14.59
C ASN A 685 -8.91 -34.99 15.15
N PHE A 686 -9.59 -34.38 16.11
CA PHE A 686 -10.74 -34.99 16.78
C PHE A 686 -12.03 -34.63 16.06
N LYS A 687 -12.90 -35.62 15.86
CA LYS A 687 -14.26 -35.47 15.34
C LYS A 687 -15.21 -36.07 16.38
N LEU A 688 -16.00 -35.22 17.03
CA LEU A 688 -16.73 -35.55 18.24
C LEU A 688 -18.23 -35.39 18.00
N ALA A 689 -19.02 -36.43 18.23
CA ALA A 689 -20.48 -36.33 18.29
C ALA A 689 -20.91 -35.58 19.56
N PRO A 690 -22.15 -35.06 19.63
CA PRO A 690 -22.66 -34.43 20.85
C PRO A 690 -22.51 -35.34 22.07
N GLY A 691 -21.91 -34.82 23.14
CA GLY A 691 -21.62 -35.54 24.38
C GLY A 691 -20.24 -36.22 24.42
N GLU A 692 -19.49 -36.25 23.31
CA GLU A 692 -18.17 -36.85 23.26
C GLU A 692 -17.04 -35.89 23.62
N SER A 693 -15.96 -36.46 24.16
CA SER A 693 -14.73 -35.75 24.47
C SER A 693 -13.50 -36.51 23.98
N ALA A 694 -12.43 -35.78 23.65
CA ALA A 694 -11.10 -36.31 23.37
C ALA A 694 -10.03 -35.50 24.11
N GLN A 695 -8.84 -36.08 24.27
CA GLN A 695 -7.74 -35.47 25.00
C GLN A 695 -6.44 -35.45 24.19
N TYR A 696 -5.63 -34.42 24.40
CA TYR A 696 -4.28 -34.33 23.87
C TYR A 696 -3.32 -33.75 24.93
N THR A 697 -2.14 -34.34 25.06
CA THR A 697 -1.09 -33.86 25.96
C THR A 697 -0.06 -33.04 25.21
N PHE A 698 0.09 -31.77 25.58
CA PHE A 698 1.03 -30.85 24.94
C PHE A 698 2.42 -30.97 25.56
N THR A 699 3.34 -31.65 24.88
CA THR A 699 4.70 -31.91 25.37
C THR A 699 5.74 -30.90 24.90
N GLN A 700 5.37 -29.96 24.04
CA GLN A 700 6.26 -28.94 23.49
C GLN A 700 5.64 -27.55 23.61
N ALA A 701 6.46 -26.57 23.99
CA ALA A 701 6.05 -25.17 24.00
C ALA A 701 5.77 -24.68 22.57
N GLY A 702 4.77 -23.82 22.40
CA GLY A 702 4.36 -23.33 21.07
C GLY A 702 2.95 -22.77 21.03
N GLU A 703 2.53 -22.31 19.85
CA GLU A 703 1.15 -21.91 19.58
C GLU A 703 0.47 -22.93 18.66
N TYR A 704 -0.59 -23.56 19.16
CA TYR A 704 -1.34 -24.59 18.46
C TYR A 704 -2.72 -24.05 18.09
N PHE A 705 -2.93 -23.84 16.80
CA PHE A 705 -4.23 -23.44 16.28
C PHE A 705 -5.03 -24.68 15.85
N TYR A 706 -6.34 -24.62 16.02
CA TYR A 706 -7.25 -25.68 15.62
C TYR A 706 -8.61 -25.10 15.21
N ASN A 707 -9.31 -25.76 14.29
CA ASN A 707 -10.61 -25.33 13.84
C ASN A 707 -11.64 -26.45 13.75
N ASP A 708 -12.88 -26.04 13.58
CA ASP A 708 -14.04 -26.93 13.50
C ASP A 708 -14.30 -27.42 12.07
N CYS A 709 -14.97 -28.57 11.95
CA CYS A 709 -15.35 -29.21 10.69
C CYS A 709 -16.84 -29.05 10.36
N HIS A 710 -17.70 -28.71 11.34
CA HIS A 710 -19.10 -28.36 11.06
C HIS A 710 -19.17 -27.01 10.35
N SER A 711 -18.42 -26.03 10.86
CA SER A 711 -18.13 -24.77 10.20
C SER A 711 -16.63 -24.50 10.32
N PRO A 712 -15.93 -24.05 9.27
CA PRO A 712 -14.50 -23.79 9.37
C PRO A 712 -14.14 -22.48 10.09
N ARG A 713 -15.14 -21.67 10.45
CA ARG A 713 -14.95 -20.33 11.05
C ARG A 713 -14.49 -20.41 12.51
N PRO A 714 -15.14 -21.19 13.41
CA PRO A 714 -14.70 -21.34 14.78
C PRO A 714 -13.25 -21.81 14.80
N THR A 715 -12.37 -20.99 15.35
CA THR A 715 -10.94 -21.27 15.45
C THR A 715 -10.45 -20.94 16.84
N GLY A 716 -9.81 -21.92 17.47
CA GLY A 716 -9.22 -21.76 18.79
C GLY A 716 -7.69 -21.78 18.75
N LYS A 717 -7.08 -21.30 19.83
CA LYS A 717 -5.63 -21.31 20.03
C LYS A 717 -5.28 -21.82 21.43
N ILE A 718 -4.33 -22.75 21.50
CA ILE A 718 -3.66 -23.14 22.75
C ILE A 718 -2.22 -22.65 22.71
N VAL A 719 -1.83 -21.85 23.70
CA VAL A 719 -0.44 -21.42 23.89
C VAL A 719 0.17 -22.25 25.00
N VAL A 720 1.21 -22.99 24.67
CA VAL A 720 1.92 -23.85 25.61
C VAL A 720 3.21 -23.15 26.04
N THR A 721 3.31 -22.79 27.31
CA THR A 721 4.47 -22.09 27.85
C THR A 721 5.40 -23.05 28.59
N GLN A 722 6.72 -22.87 28.47
CA GLN A 722 7.63 -23.49 29.44
C GLN A 722 7.24 -22.96 30.82
N GLY A 723 7.06 -23.85 31.80
CA GLY A 723 6.73 -23.41 33.16
C GLY A 723 7.76 -22.39 33.64
N ALA A 724 7.32 -21.39 34.41
CA ALA A 724 8.27 -20.53 35.12
C ALA A 724 9.04 -21.43 36.10
N ASN A 725 10.31 -21.70 35.80
CA ASN A 725 11.23 -22.29 36.78
C ASN A 725 11.56 -21.26 37.86
#